data_AF-A0A820AII6-F1
#
_entry.id   AF-A0A820AII6-F1
#
_cell.length_a   1.000
_cell.length_b   1.000
_cell.length_c   1.000
_cell.angle_alpha   90.00
_cell.angle_beta   90.00
_cell.angle_gamma   90.00
#
_symmetry.space_group_name_H-M   'P 1'
#
loop_
_entity.id
_entity.type
_entity.pdbx_description
1 polymer ?
#
loop_
_entity_poly.entity_id
_entity_poly.type
_entity_poly.pdbx_seq_one_letter_code
_entity_poly.pdbx_strand_id
1 'polypeptide(L)'
;MGFFLRDLHQQIQQLYEQNVSTYGKEPFVVYRGQGFIKSDFEKLQKTKDGLISFNNFLSASKDREVSLDFARCASTKFDMVGILFIMYIDPCMKSVSFASIKEMSYSKGADEILFSMHTVFRVDALKQMDDNNQLYQVELELMSDEDQELRLLTNRIREEVRGSTGWQRLGNLLLKIGQFNKAKELYNALLVQTSDEAEKALYYNQLGYVKKDQGDYEKAIRYHEEALEICQKTLPSNHPHFATSYNSIGLVYDKMGEYSRALLFYEKALEFQQKTLPSNHSNLATSYNNIGLMYKHMSEYSKALSFYEKALEIRQKTLSSNYPDFVQSYNNIGNMYDKMGEYSKALLFYEKALEIRHKILPSNHPHLANSYNNIGNVYNNMREHSKALSFYEKTMEIRHKTLSANHPDLTISYNNLGNVYGKMGEHSKALAFYEKTVEIQQKSLSSNHLDLATSYHNIGLVYNNMGEYSKALSFYEQAVDIRYKALPSNHPSLVTSYKNIGLVYKNMEKYSKALSFYEKALEIQQKTLPLNHPDFAQSYNNIGNVYDKIREYEKALSFYEKALKIRHKTLPLHYPDLATSYSNIGSVYGNMGEYSRALSSHEKALEIQQKTLPSNLDCAQSYNNIGWVYRNMKDYSKALSYYERALDIKQRSLPPNHPSIKDVKETIEIIKKKL
;
A
#
# COMPACT_ATOMS: atom_id res chain seq x y z
N MET A 1 13.44 -9.06 -19.09
CA MET A 1 13.49 -8.40 -20.41
C MET A 1 14.91 -8.14 -20.89
N GLY A 2 15.78 -7.45 -20.16
CA GLY A 2 17.15 -7.13 -20.66
C GLY A 2 18.04 -8.31 -21.08
N PHE A 3 17.89 -9.48 -20.46
CA PHE A 3 18.61 -10.71 -20.84
C PHE A 3 18.16 -11.23 -22.21
N PHE A 4 16.83 -11.33 -22.43
CA PHE A 4 16.24 -11.74 -23.71
C PHE A 4 16.57 -10.80 -24.87
N LEU A 5 16.63 -9.48 -24.61
CA LEU A 5 16.96 -8.50 -25.64
C LEU A 5 18.40 -8.67 -26.12
N ARG A 6 19.36 -8.87 -25.19
CA ARG A 6 20.77 -9.09 -25.53
C ARG A 6 20.98 -10.38 -26.33
N ASP A 7 20.35 -11.47 -25.91
CA ASP A 7 20.44 -12.75 -26.61
C ASP A 7 19.86 -12.66 -28.02
N LEU A 8 18.75 -11.95 -28.21
CA LEU A 8 18.15 -11.78 -29.53
C LEU A 8 19.04 -10.93 -30.46
N HIS A 9 19.68 -9.87 -29.96
CA HIS A 9 20.70 -9.12 -30.72
C HIS A 9 21.86 -10.03 -31.15
N GLN A 10 22.35 -10.88 -30.25
CA GLN A 10 23.43 -11.82 -30.55
C GLN A 10 23.00 -12.90 -31.54
N GLN A 11 21.76 -13.38 -31.47
CA GLN A 11 21.21 -14.35 -32.43
C GLN A 11 21.03 -13.74 -33.81
N ILE A 12 20.52 -12.51 -33.91
CA ILE A 12 20.43 -11.78 -35.19
C ILE A 12 21.83 -11.57 -35.78
N GLN A 13 22.81 -11.20 -34.97
CA GLN A 13 24.21 -11.08 -35.38
C GLN A 13 24.77 -12.41 -35.91
N GLN A 14 24.56 -13.51 -35.18
CA GLN A 14 25.02 -14.84 -35.59
C GLN A 14 24.37 -15.30 -36.89
N LEU A 15 23.05 -15.10 -37.04
CA LEU A 15 22.32 -15.44 -38.26
C LEU A 15 22.72 -14.56 -39.44
N TYR A 16 23.02 -13.27 -39.20
CA TYR A 16 23.61 -12.40 -40.20
C TYR A 16 24.94 -13.00 -40.67
N GLU A 17 25.88 -13.24 -39.75
CA GLU A 17 27.22 -13.79 -40.01
C GLU A 17 27.19 -15.14 -40.74
N GLN A 18 26.29 -16.05 -40.34
CA GLN A 18 26.12 -17.37 -40.96
C GLN A 18 25.60 -17.28 -42.40
N ASN A 19 24.77 -16.27 -42.70
CA ASN A 19 24.07 -16.15 -43.97
C ASN A 19 24.61 -15.01 -44.87
N VAL A 20 25.67 -14.28 -44.47
CA VAL A 20 26.28 -13.18 -45.27
C VAL A 20 26.57 -13.63 -46.71
N SER A 21 27.04 -14.86 -46.92
CA SER A 21 27.34 -15.39 -48.25
C SER A 21 26.10 -15.69 -49.09
N THR A 22 24.92 -15.81 -48.48
CA THR A 22 23.64 -16.14 -49.15
C THR A 22 22.78 -14.93 -49.49
N TYR A 23 23.01 -13.77 -48.86
CA TYR A 23 22.23 -12.55 -49.13
C TYR A 23 22.56 -11.87 -50.48
N GLY A 24 23.57 -12.36 -51.22
CA GLY A 24 24.03 -11.72 -52.45
C GLY A 24 24.75 -10.40 -52.19
N LYS A 25 25.45 -9.87 -53.20
CA LYS A 25 26.07 -8.53 -53.13
C LYS A 25 25.15 -7.43 -53.64
N GLU A 26 23.94 -7.78 -54.08
CA GLU A 26 22.99 -6.84 -54.67
C GLU A 26 22.07 -6.27 -53.59
N PRO A 27 21.86 -4.93 -53.56
CA PRO A 27 20.88 -4.32 -52.69
C PRO A 27 19.48 -4.87 -52.91
N PHE A 28 18.70 -4.97 -51.84
CA PHE A 28 17.30 -5.43 -51.91
C PHE A 28 16.38 -4.53 -51.12
N VAL A 29 15.08 -4.63 -51.40
CA VAL A 29 14.05 -3.80 -50.77
C VAL A 29 13.20 -4.65 -49.84
N VAL A 30 12.88 -4.10 -48.68
CA VAL A 30 11.89 -4.68 -47.76
C VAL A 30 10.85 -3.63 -47.36
N TYR A 31 9.68 -4.12 -47.00
CA TYR A 31 8.48 -3.34 -46.76
C TYR A 31 7.98 -3.56 -45.34
N ARG A 32 7.36 -2.53 -44.77
CA ARG A 32 6.65 -2.64 -43.49
C ARG A 32 5.45 -1.72 -43.45
N GLY A 33 4.27 -2.28 -43.21
CA GLY A 33 3.07 -1.50 -42.91
C GLY A 33 2.92 -1.24 -41.42
N GLN A 34 2.61 0.00 -41.04
CA GLN A 34 2.38 0.38 -39.65
C GLN A 34 1.39 1.55 -39.53
N GLY A 35 0.62 1.57 -38.46
CA GLY A 35 -0.19 2.73 -38.07
C GLY A 35 0.58 3.70 -37.19
N PHE A 36 0.44 4.99 -37.48
CA PHE A 36 0.95 6.09 -36.67
C PHE A 36 -0.22 6.92 -36.14
N ILE A 37 -0.12 7.43 -34.92
CA ILE A 37 -1.02 8.47 -34.43
C ILE A 37 -0.70 9.76 -35.20
N LYS A 38 -1.71 10.56 -35.57
CA LYS A 38 -1.50 11.78 -36.37
C LYS A 38 -0.40 12.71 -35.82
N SER A 39 -0.35 12.90 -34.50
CA SER A 39 0.66 13.75 -33.85
C SER A 39 2.09 13.22 -33.98
N ASP A 40 2.29 11.90 -34.09
CA ASP A 40 3.60 11.30 -34.35
C ASP A 40 3.94 11.32 -35.84
N PHE A 41 2.93 11.20 -36.71
CA PHE A 41 3.11 11.39 -38.15
C PHE A 41 3.51 12.83 -38.50
N GLU A 42 2.94 13.83 -37.84
CA GLU A 42 3.35 15.24 -38.02
C GLU A 42 4.83 15.48 -37.65
N LYS A 43 5.38 14.70 -36.71
CA LYS A 43 6.81 14.74 -36.40
C LYS A 43 7.62 14.09 -37.53
N LEU A 44 7.17 12.94 -38.03
CA LEU A 44 7.81 12.24 -39.16
C LEU A 44 7.87 13.10 -40.42
N GLN A 45 6.82 13.88 -40.71
CA GLN A 45 6.81 14.81 -41.85
C GLN A 45 7.88 15.91 -41.73
N LYS A 46 8.26 16.28 -40.50
CA LYS A 46 9.31 17.28 -40.23
C LYS A 46 10.71 16.70 -40.26
N THR A 47 10.86 15.38 -40.36
CA THR A 47 12.16 14.69 -40.37
C THR A 47 12.60 14.28 -41.78
N LYS A 48 12.15 14.98 -42.83
CA LYS A 48 12.69 14.79 -44.19
C LYS A 48 14.21 15.05 -44.19
N ASP A 49 14.97 14.17 -44.83
CA ASP A 49 16.44 14.10 -44.78
C ASP A 49 17.03 13.83 -43.38
N GLY A 50 16.18 13.59 -42.37
CA GLY A 50 16.58 13.30 -40.99
C GLY A 50 16.72 11.80 -40.71
N LEU A 51 17.22 11.49 -39.50
CA LEU A 51 17.41 10.12 -39.01
C LEU A 51 16.18 9.63 -38.22
N ILE A 52 15.76 8.39 -38.48
CA ILE A 52 14.74 7.68 -37.72
C ILE A 52 15.29 6.34 -37.21
N SER A 53 14.94 5.98 -35.99
CA SER A 53 15.21 4.64 -35.44
C SER A 53 13.93 4.05 -34.84
N PHE A 54 13.79 2.74 -34.91
CA PHE A 54 12.68 2.05 -34.27
C PHE A 54 13.09 1.59 -32.86
N ASN A 55 12.24 1.86 -31.87
CA ASN A 55 12.48 1.53 -30.46
C ASN A 55 12.26 0.05 -30.12
N ASN A 56 11.99 -0.79 -31.12
CA ASN A 56 11.74 -2.24 -31.00
C ASN A 56 12.44 -2.96 -32.16
N PHE A 57 12.55 -4.30 -32.07
CA PHE A 57 12.98 -5.12 -33.21
C PHE A 57 12.06 -4.89 -34.39
N LEU A 58 12.67 -4.66 -35.55
CA LEU A 58 11.95 -4.31 -36.77
C LEU A 58 11.83 -5.57 -37.62
N SER A 59 10.61 -6.05 -37.83
CA SER A 59 10.33 -7.08 -38.84
C SER A 59 9.79 -6.40 -40.10
N ALA A 60 10.36 -6.76 -41.25
CA ALA A 60 9.99 -6.26 -42.57
C ALA A 60 9.87 -7.44 -43.54
N SER A 61 8.98 -7.34 -44.52
CA SER A 61 8.73 -8.39 -45.51
C SER A 61 9.34 -8.00 -46.86
N LYS A 62 9.85 -8.97 -47.63
CA LYS A 62 10.16 -8.72 -49.05
C LYS A 62 8.91 -8.58 -49.92
N ASP A 63 7.75 -8.99 -49.42
CA ASP A 63 6.47 -8.83 -50.09
C ASP A 63 5.82 -7.49 -49.73
N ARG A 64 5.64 -6.66 -50.75
CA ARG A 64 5.02 -5.33 -50.62
C ARG A 64 3.55 -5.42 -50.23
N GLU A 65 2.79 -6.34 -50.81
CA GLU A 65 1.34 -6.38 -50.61
C GLU A 65 0.99 -6.82 -49.20
N VAL A 66 1.73 -7.80 -48.66
CA VAL A 66 1.61 -8.22 -47.25
C VAL A 66 1.76 -7.01 -46.31
N SER A 67 2.77 -6.17 -46.56
CA SER A 67 3.01 -4.97 -45.74
C SER A 67 1.97 -3.87 -45.99
N LEU A 68 1.53 -3.69 -47.22
CA LEU A 68 0.54 -2.67 -47.57
C LEU A 68 -0.81 -2.93 -46.91
N ASP A 69 -1.21 -4.19 -46.74
CA ASP A 69 -2.46 -4.54 -46.05
C ASP A 69 -2.45 -4.12 -44.58
N PHE A 70 -1.31 -4.22 -43.89
CA PHE A 70 -1.15 -3.69 -42.53
C PHE A 70 -1.28 -2.16 -42.48
N ALA A 71 -0.72 -1.45 -43.46
CA ALA A 71 -0.83 0.01 -43.55
C ALA A 71 -2.28 0.45 -43.83
N ARG A 72 -2.98 -0.23 -44.76
CA ARG A 72 -4.41 0.00 -45.06
C ARG A 72 -5.31 -0.28 -43.86
N CYS A 73 -5.06 -1.36 -43.11
CA CYS A 73 -5.83 -1.67 -41.91
C CYS A 73 -5.66 -0.59 -40.83
N ALA A 74 -4.49 0.07 -40.76
CA ALA A 74 -4.28 1.18 -39.85
C ALA A 74 -4.96 2.48 -40.31
N SER A 75 -4.99 2.75 -41.62
CA SER A 75 -5.59 3.97 -42.17
C SER A 75 -7.10 4.06 -41.93
N THR A 76 -7.80 2.93 -41.75
CA THR A 76 -9.23 2.92 -41.45
C THR A 76 -9.57 3.25 -39.98
N LYS A 77 -8.59 3.46 -39.10
CA LYS A 77 -8.80 3.72 -37.66
C LYS A 77 -8.84 5.21 -37.36
N PHE A 78 -9.70 5.60 -36.42
CA PHE A 78 -9.82 6.99 -35.98
C PHE A 78 -8.50 7.50 -35.40
N ASP A 79 -8.07 8.68 -35.84
CA ASP A 79 -6.84 9.37 -35.44
C ASP A 79 -5.52 8.65 -35.79
N MET A 80 -5.57 7.72 -36.76
CA MET A 80 -4.39 7.03 -37.28
C MET A 80 -4.11 7.38 -38.74
N VAL A 81 -2.84 7.26 -39.11
CA VAL A 81 -2.32 7.35 -40.47
C VAL A 81 -1.61 6.02 -40.75
N GLY A 82 -2.00 5.35 -41.82
CA GLY A 82 -1.32 4.18 -42.34
C GLY A 82 -0.04 4.58 -43.07
N ILE A 83 1.06 3.91 -42.75
CA ILE A 83 2.36 4.15 -43.39
C ILE A 83 2.90 2.84 -43.94
N LEU A 84 3.25 2.84 -45.22
CA LEU A 84 4.07 1.82 -45.86
C LEU A 84 5.52 2.32 -45.89
N PHE A 85 6.36 1.78 -45.03
CA PHE A 85 7.80 1.99 -45.12
C PHE A 85 8.39 1.11 -46.23
N ILE A 86 9.21 1.72 -47.07
CA ILE A 86 10.03 1.06 -48.10
C ILE A 86 11.47 1.26 -47.68
N MET A 87 12.17 0.17 -47.36
CA MET A 87 13.52 0.20 -46.85
C MET A 87 14.48 -0.40 -47.86
N TYR A 88 15.47 0.39 -48.28
CA TYR A 88 16.55 -0.04 -49.16
C TYR A 88 17.70 -0.58 -48.32
N ILE A 89 18.04 -1.86 -48.51
CA ILE A 89 19.04 -2.57 -47.72
C ILE A 89 20.22 -2.92 -48.62
N ASP A 90 21.39 -2.38 -48.31
CA ASP A 90 22.66 -2.86 -48.87
C ASP A 90 23.25 -3.94 -47.94
N PRO A 91 23.29 -5.22 -48.38
CA PRO A 91 23.84 -6.31 -47.57
C PRO A 91 25.35 -6.18 -47.31
N CYS A 92 26.07 -5.33 -48.06
CA CYS A 92 27.50 -5.10 -47.87
C CYS A 92 27.82 -4.22 -46.65
N MET A 93 26.82 -3.56 -46.05
CA MET A 93 26.99 -2.74 -44.86
C MET A 93 27.21 -3.60 -43.60
N LYS A 94 28.47 -3.71 -43.17
CA LYS A 94 28.87 -4.54 -42.02
C LYS A 94 28.46 -3.98 -40.66
N SER A 95 28.07 -2.71 -40.57
CA SER A 95 27.72 -2.04 -39.31
C SER A 95 26.32 -2.36 -38.81
N VAL A 96 25.45 -2.95 -39.65
CA VAL A 96 24.06 -3.25 -39.28
C VAL A 96 23.72 -4.70 -39.57
N SER A 97 23.37 -5.42 -38.50
CA SER A 97 23.01 -6.84 -38.59
C SER A 97 21.51 -7.04 -38.72
N PHE A 98 21.15 -7.87 -39.69
CA PHE A 98 19.78 -8.32 -39.94
C PHE A 98 19.76 -9.81 -40.26
N ALA A 99 18.64 -10.48 -40.02
CA ALA A 99 18.49 -11.90 -40.26
C ALA A 99 17.25 -12.18 -41.10
N SER A 100 17.38 -12.97 -42.17
CA SER A 100 16.22 -13.60 -42.79
C SER A 100 15.72 -14.73 -41.90
N ILE A 101 14.43 -14.70 -41.59
CA ILE A 101 13.74 -15.68 -40.76
C ILE A 101 12.65 -16.40 -41.55
N LYS A 102 12.85 -16.56 -42.86
CA LYS A 102 11.90 -17.17 -43.81
C LYS A 102 11.32 -18.51 -43.34
N GLU A 103 12.12 -19.34 -42.66
CA GLU A 103 11.70 -20.65 -42.16
C GLU A 103 10.91 -20.60 -40.85
N MET A 104 10.90 -19.43 -40.19
CA MET A 104 10.27 -19.19 -38.88
C MET A 104 9.21 -18.07 -38.94
N SER A 105 8.86 -17.57 -40.13
CA SER A 105 7.90 -16.47 -40.29
C SER A 105 6.48 -16.89 -39.91
N TYR A 106 5.73 -15.98 -39.29
CA TYR A 106 4.36 -16.23 -38.85
C TYR A 106 3.41 -16.49 -40.04
N SER A 107 3.63 -15.80 -41.15
CA SER A 107 2.95 -16.04 -42.43
C SER A 107 3.85 -16.85 -43.36
N LYS A 108 3.35 -18.02 -43.80
CA LYS A 108 4.04 -18.84 -44.81
C LYS A 108 4.13 -18.05 -46.11
N GLY A 109 5.35 -17.65 -46.50
CA GLY A 109 5.62 -16.96 -47.77
C GLY A 109 6.01 -15.48 -47.65
N ALA A 110 6.00 -14.87 -46.46
CA ALA A 110 6.30 -13.43 -46.32
C ALA A 110 7.79 -13.06 -46.38
N ASP A 111 8.70 -14.04 -46.48
CA ASP A 111 10.16 -13.86 -46.60
C ASP A 111 10.68 -12.70 -45.72
N GLU A 112 10.49 -12.87 -44.41
CA GLU A 112 10.70 -11.82 -43.40
C GLU A 112 12.17 -11.59 -43.07
N ILE A 113 12.53 -10.32 -42.92
CA ILE A 113 13.82 -9.81 -42.49
C ILE A 113 13.66 -9.12 -41.13
N LEU A 114 14.43 -9.58 -40.15
CA LEU A 114 14.45 -9.04 -38.79
C LEU A 114 15.70 -8.20 -38.57
N PHE A 115 15.53 -6.94 -38.18
CA PHE A 115 16.63 -6.03 -37.83
C PHE A 115 16.78 -5.91 -36.32
N SER A 116 18.03 -5.73 -35.90
CA SER A 116 18.42 -5.35 -34.55
C SER A 116 17.72 -4.06 -34.08
N MET A 117 17.40 -3.94 -32.79
CA MET A 117 16.92 -2.67 -32.22
C MET A 117 17.92 -1.55 -32.45
N HIS A 118 17.41 -0.31 -32.54
CA HIS A 118 18.18 0.91 -32.79
C HIS A 118 18.88 0.95 -34.15
N THR A 119 18.47 0.10 -35.10
CA THR A 119 18.81 0.31 -36.50
C THR A 119 18.30 1.68 -36.95
N VAL A 120 19.17 2.47 -37.56
CA VAL A 120 18.89 3.84 -37.97
C VAL A 120 18.72 3.90 -39.48
N PHE A 121 17.69 4.60 -39.92
CA PHE A 121 17.41 4.87 -41.32
C PHE A 121 17.38 6.38 -41.56
N ARG A 122 17.69 6.83 -42.76
CA ARG A 122 17.45 8.20 -43.22
C ARG A 122 16.13 8.23 -43.98
N VAL A 123 15.33 9.27 -43.74
CA VAL A 123 14.06 9.48 -44.44
C VAL A 123 14.33 10.21 -45.75
N ASP A 124 14.27 9.48 -46.86
CA ASP A 124 14.57 10.00 -48.20
C ASP A 124 13.35 10.73 -48.80
N ALA A 125 12.24 10.01 -48.99
CA ALA A 125 11.02 10.57 -49.54
C ALA A 125 9.76 10.17 -48.77
N LEU A 126 8.80 11.08 -48.73
CA LEU A 126 7.46 10.85 -48.20
C LEU A 126 6.44 11.18 -49.29
N LYS A 127 5.62 10.20 -49.65
CA LYS A 127 4.64 10.30 -50.75
C LYS A 127 3.26 9.89 -50.24
N GLN A 128 2.24 10.63 -50.61
CA GLN A 128 0.86 10.29 -50.30
C GLN A 128 0.34 9.22 -51.27
N MET A 129 -0.40 8.24 -50.75
CA MET A 129 -0.92 7.11 -51.53
C MET A 129 -2.44 7.14 -51.74
N ASP A 130 -3.18 7.89 -50.91
CA ASP A 130 -4.63 7.99 -50.98
C ASP A 130 -5.10 9.44 -50.98
N ASP A 131 -6.31 9.72 -51.48
CA ASP A 131 -6.85 11.09 -51.55
C ASP A 131 -7.29 11.64 -50.18
N ASN A 132 -7.42 10.77 -49.17
CA ASN A 132 -7.95 11.09 -47.85
C ASN A 132 -6.88 11.49 -46.81
N ASN A 133 -5.61 11.62 -47.22
CA ASN A 133 -4.46 11.90 -46.33
C ASN A 133 -4.34 10.89 -45.17
N GLN A 134 -4.69 9.63 -45.40
CA GLN A 134 -4.67 8.58 -44.37
C GLN A 134 -3.71 7.44 -44.69
N LEU A 135 -3.12 7.41 -45.89
CA LEU A 135 -2.16 6.41 -46.31
C LEU A 135 -0.96 7.05 -47.01
N TYR A 136 0.23 6.77 -46.49
CA TYR A 136 1.48 7.32 -47.01
C TYR A 136 2.52 6.23 -47.26
N GLN A 137 3.41 6.49 -48.20
CA GLN A 137 4.63 5.74 -48.44
C GLN A 137 5.83 6.55 -47.95
N VAL A 138 6.73 5.90 -47.22
CA VAL A 138 7.96 6.53 -46.72
C VAL A 138 9.15 5.69 -47.15
N GLU A 139 10.03 6.28 -47.95
CA GLU A 139 11.28 5.69 -48.42
C GLU A 139 12.37 5.93 -47.37
N LEU A 140 13.00 4.84 -46.95
CA LEU A 140 14.00 4.77 -45.90
C LEU A 140 15.28 4.14 -46.44
N GLU A 141 16.40 4.82 -46.23
CA GLU A 141 17.72 4.30 -46.55
C GLU A 141 18.40 3.82 -45.26
N LEU A 142 18.95 2.60 -45.26
CA LEU A 142 19.67 2.08 -44.12
C LEU A 142 21.00 2.83 -43.93
N MET A 143 21.28 3.31 -42.72
CA MET A 143 22.49 4.10 -42.46
C MET A 143 23.59 3.28 -41.80
N SER A 144 24.84 3.49 -42.26
CA SER A 144 26.04 2.92 -41.64
C SER A 144 26.65 3.87 -40.60
N ASP A 145 27.59 3.34 -39.80
CA ASP A 145 28.36 4.13 -38.83
C ASP A 145 29.26 5.20 -39.49
N GLU A 146 29.38 5.18 -40.82
CA GLU A 146 30.16 6.16 -41.59
C GLU A 146 29.39 7.45 -41.85
N ASP A 147 28.07 7.48 -41.61
CA ASP A 147 27.25 8.69 -41.74
C ASP A 147 27.68 9.78 -40.73
N GLN A 148 27.91 10.99 -41.23
CA GLN A 148 28.47 12.09 -40.46
C GLN A 148 27.55 12.56 -39.32
N GLU A 149 26.24 12.62 -39.55
CA GLU A 149 25.26 13.07 -38.55
C GLU A 149 25.06 12.01 -37.47
N LEU A 150 24.94 10.74 -37.87
CA LEU A 150 24.85 9.61 -36.94
C LEU A 150 26.12 9.51 -36.08
N ARG A 151 27.30 9.72 -36.66
CA ARG A 151 28.57 9.72 -35.92
C ARG A 151 28.65 10.88 -34.92
N LEU A 152 28.25 12.09 -35.32
CA LEU A 152 28.20 13.26 -34.41
C LEU A 152 27.21 13.05 -33.27
N LEU A 153 26.03 12.51 -33.56
CA LEU A 153 25.02 12.18 -32.55
C LEU A 153 25.55 11.11 -31.57
N THR A 154 26.16 10.05 -32.09
CA THR A 154 26.75 8.97 -31.28
C THR A 154 27.87 9.49 -30.38
N ASN A 155 28.73 10.38 -30.89
CA ASN A 155 29.78 11.01 -30.08
C ASN A 155 29.22 11.93 -29.01
N ARG A 156 28.19 12.74 -29.32
CA ARG A 156 27.53 13.62 -28.35
C ARG A 156 26.88 12.82 -27.21
N ILE A 157 26.14 11.76 -27.54
CA ILE A 157 25.57 10.85 -26.53
C ILE A 157 26.68 10.22 -25.69
N ARG A 158 27.79 9.81 -26.31
CA ARG A 158 28.95 9.24 -25.59
C ARG A 158 29.62 10.26 -24.68
N GLU A 159 29.70 11.53 -25.06
CA GLU A 159 30.22 12.63 -24.24
C GLU A 159 29.27 12.97 -23.08
N GLU A 160 27.96 13.07 -23.32
CA GLU A 160 26.95 13.30 -22.27
C GLU A 160 26.91 12.17 -21.23
N VAL A 161 27.31 10.95 -21.61
CA VAL A 161 27.42 9.80 -20.72
C VAL A 161 28.82 9.69 -20.08
N ARG A 162 29.85 10.35 -20.65
CA ARG A 162 31.22 10.39 -20.10
C ARG A 162 31.34 11.51 -19.05
N GLY A 163 30.98 11.20 -17.81
CA GLY A 163 31.24 12.03 -16.63
C GLY A 163 30.88 11.31 -15.34
N SER A 164 31.31 11.83 -14.19
CA SER A 164 30.90 11.30 -12.86
C SER A 164 29.37 11.26 -12.74
N THR A 165 28.68 12.23 -13.34
CA THR A 165 27.22 12.33 -13.44
C THR A 165 26.61 11.24 -14.35
N GLY A 166 27.26 10.87 -15.45
CA GLY A 166 26.80 9.82 -16.36
C GLY A 166 26.83 8.42 -15.72
N TRP A 167 27.94 8.11 -15.04
CA TRP A 167 28.07 6.86 -14.28
C TRP A 167 27.16 6.82 -13.05
N GLN A 168 26.97 7.94 -12.34
CA GLN A 168 25.99 8.03 -11.26
C GLN A 168 24.55 7.84 -11.76
N ARG A 169 24.19 8.43 -12.92
CA ARG A 169 22.88 8.19 -13.56
C ARG A 169 22.69 6.73 -13.90
N LEU A 170 23.71 6.07 -14.45
CA LEU A 170 23.68 4.63 -14.72
C LEU A 170 23.52 3.83 -13.43
N GLY A 171 24.28 4.13 -12.39
CA GLY A 171 24.16 3.47 -11.09
C GLY A 171 22.78 3.62 -10.47
N ASN A 172 22.21 4.83 -10.49
CA ASN A 172 20.84 5.11 -10.05
C ASN A 172 19.80 4.37 -10.90
N LEU A 173 20.01 4.27 -12.21
CA LEU A 173 19.15 3.49 -13.09
C LEU A 173 19.22 2.00 -12.73
N LEU A 174 20.43 1.45 -12.56
CA LEU A 174 20.66 0.06 -12.16
C LEU A 174 19.96 -0.27 -10.83
N LEU A 175 20.00 0.64 -9.86
CA LEU A 175 19.22 0.54 -8.62
C LEU A 175 17.71 0.49 -8.89
N LYS A 176 17.19 1.44 -9.68
CA LYS A 176 15.75 1.51 -10.01
C LYS A 176 15.24 0.27 -10.74
N ILE A 177 16.05 -0.34 -11.60
CA ILE A 177 15.68 -1.56 -12.34
C ILE A 177 16.04 -2.86 -11.58
N GLY A 178 16.49 -2.76 -10.32
CA GLY A 178 16.79 -3.91 -9.46
C GLY A 178 18.07 -4.67 -9.80
N GLN A 179 18.97 -4.09 -10.61
CA GLN A 179 20.26 -4.68 -10.97
C GLN A 179 21.34 -4.34 -9.91
N PHE A 180 21.08 -4.73 -8.66
CA PHE A 180 21.88 -4.33 -7.50
C PHE A 180 23.35 -4.77 -7.56
N ASN A 181 23.65 -5.96 -8.11
CA ASN A 181 25.02 -6.45 -8.24
C ASN A 181 25.84 -5.61 -9.23
N LYS A 182 25.24 -5.23 -10.36
CA LYS A 182 25.89 -4.35 -11.35
C LYS A 182 26.07 -2.93 -10.80
N ALA A 183 25.08 -2.43 -10.06
CA ALA A 183 25.21 -1.14 -9.37
C ALA A 183 26.37 -1.17 -8.37
N LYS A 184 26.48 -2.25 -7.59
CA LYS A 184 27.60 -2.46 -6.66
C LYS A 184 28.95 -2.51 -7.36
N GLU A 185 29.07 -3.31 -8.42
CA GLU A 185 30.31 -3.42 -9.22
C GLU A 185 30.72 -2.07 -9.79
N LEU A 186 29.76 -1.32 -10.33
CA LEU A 186 29.98 0.03 -10.85
C LEU A 186 30.49 0.98 -9.75
N TYR A 187 29.81 1.07 -8.61
CA TYR A 187 30.21 1.98 -7.54
C TYR A 187 31.53 1.57 -6.89
N ASN A 188 31.84 0.28 -6.80
CA ASN A 188 33.16 -0.19 -6.36
C ASN A 188 34.27 0.20 -7.35
N ALA A 189 34.02 0.08 -8.66
CA ALA A 189 34.99 0.50 -9.67
C ALA A 189 35.25 2.01 -9.61
N LEU A 190 34.19 2.82 -9.45
CA LEU A 190 34.30 4.26 -9.29
C LEU A 190 35.04 4.64 -8.00
N LEU A 191 34.81 3.92 -6.91
CA LEU A 191 35.50 4.13 -5.62
C LEU A 191 37.01 3.91 -5.73
N VAL A 192 37.45 2.93 -6.53
CA VAL A 192 38.87 2.65 -6.77
C VAL A 192 39.49 3.70 -7.71
N GLN A 193 38.73 4.22 -8.67
CA GLN A 193 39.22 5.17 -9.67
C GLN A 193 39.28 6.62 -9.17
N THR A 194 38.45 7.00 -8.20
CA THR A 194 38.43 8.38 -7.70
C THR A 194 39.52 8.62 -6.66
N SER A 195 40.24 9.73 -6.82
CA SER A 195 41.16 10.27 -5.81
C SER A 195 40.49 11.34 -4.93
N ASP A 196 39.28 11.76 -5.25
CA ASP A 196 38.54 12.78 -4.50
C ASP A 196 37.76 12.15 -3.34
N GLU A 197 38.12 12.53 -2.12
CA GLU A 197 37.47 12.06 -0.90
C GLU A 197 35.98 12.44 -0.82
N ALA A 198 35.58 13.61 -1.36
CA ALA A 198 34.17 14.00 -1.38
C ALA A 198 33.36 13.09 -2.33
N GLU A 199 33.94 12.68 -3.47
CA GLU A 199 33.32 11.71 -4.37
C GLU A 199 33.28 10.30 -3.75
N LYS A 200 34.32 9.89 -3.00
CA LYS A 200 34.29 8.62 -2.26
C LYS A 200 33.11 8.57 -1.28
N ALA A 201 32.86 9.64 -0.53
CA ALA A 201 31.72 9.71 0.37
C ALA A 201 30.38 9.55 -0.36
N LEU A 202 30.25 10.10 -1.57
CA LEU A 202 29.06 9.89 -2.41
C LEU A 202 28.93 8.42 -2.84
N TYR A 203 30.01 7.78 -3.28
CA TYR A 203 29.96 6.37 -3.69
C TYR A 203 29.69 5.42 -2.54
N TYR A 204 30.24 5.67 -1.34
CA TYR A 204 29.89 4.94 -0.13
C TYR A 204 28.40 5.09 0.21
N ASN A 205 27.84 6.31 0.12
CA ASN A 205 26.40 6.50 0.28
C ASN A 205 25.58 5.69 -0.75
N GLN A 206 26.02 5.63 -2.01
CA GLN A 206 25.34 4.83 -3.04
C GLN A 206 25.44 3.32 -2.75
N LEU A 207 26.59 2.83 -2.30
CA LEU A 207 26.76 1.44 -1.85
C LEU A 207 25.87 1.12 -0.64
N GLY A 208 25.67 2.09 0.26
CA GLY A 208 24.71 2.01 1.35
C GLY A 208 23.27 1.78 0.84
N TYR A 209 22.82 2.55 -0.16
CA TYR A 209 21.52 2.34 -0.79
C TYR A 209 21.40 0.96 -1.47
N VAL A 210 22.44 0.52 -2.19
CA VAL A 210 22.49 -0.81 -2.79
C VAL A 210 22.28 -1.89 -1.72
N LYS A 211 22.97 -1.79 -0.58
CA LYS A 211 22.87 -2.77 0.51
C LYS A 211 21.53 -2.75 1.21
N LYS A 212 20.96 -1.56 1.44
CA LYS A 212 19.61 -1.40 1.98
C LYS A 212 18.56 -2.04 1.06
N ASP A 213 18.65 -1.84 -0.26
CA ASP A 213 17.72 -2.47 -1.21
C ASP A 213 17.95 -3.99 -1.35
N GLN A 214 19.16 -4.49 -1.05
CA GLN A 214 19.45 -5.93 -0.91
C GLN A 214 18.96 -6.53 0.43
N GLY A 215 18.47 -5.72 1.36
CA GLY A 215 18.06 -6.15 2.71
C GLY A 215 19.23 -6.35 3.69
N ASP A 216 20.46 -6.02 3.31
CA ASP A 216 21.66 -6.10 4.17
C ASP A 216 21.83 -4.76 4.91
N TYR A 217 20.97 -4.53 5.91
CA TYR A 217 20.87 -3.25 6.61
C TYR A 217 22.13 -2.92 7.43
N GLU A 218 22.80 -3.92 8.01
CA GLU A 218 24.04 -3.71 8.78
C GLU A 218 25.18 -3.20 7.88
N LYS A 219 25.35 -3.76 6.67
CA LYS A 219 26.34 -3.21 5.72
C LYS A 219 25.91 -1.85 5.18
N ALA A 220 24.61 -1.62 5.01
CA ALA A 220 24.12 -0.32 4.58
C ALA A 220 24.50 0.78 5.59
N ILE A 221 24.28 0.54 6.89
CA ILE A 221 24.67 1.46 7.96
C ILE A 221 26.17 1.73 7.92
N ARG A 222 27.01 0.68 7.87
CA ARG A 222 28.47 0.85 7.79
C ARG A 222 28.92 1.73 6.64
N TYR A 223 28.38 1.52 5.43
CA TYR A 223 28.73 2.36 4.30
C TYR A 223 28.28 3.83 4.47
N HIS A 224 27.12 4.07 5.08
CA HIS A 224 26.69 5.44 5.38
C HIS A 224 27.51 6.08 6.51
N GLU A 225 27.99 5.31 7.48
CA GLU A 225 28.90 5.76 8.53
C GLU A 225 30.30 6.09 7.97
N GLU A 226 30.84 5.25 7.08
CA GLU A 226 32.09 5.52 6.37
C GLU A 226 31.97 6.81 5.52
N ALA A 227 30.87 6.97 4.80
CA ALA A 227 30.59 8.20 4.06
C ALA A 227 30.53 9.44 4.98
N LEU A 228 29.90 9.30 6.15
CA LEU A 228 29.80 10.37 7.15
C LEU A 228 31.18 10.72 7.72
N GLU A 229 32.01 9.72 8.03
CA GLU A 229 33.37 9.92 8.55
C GLU A 229 34.26 10.66 7.52
N ILE A 230 34.19 10.28 6.25
CA ILE A 230 34.91 10.98 5.18
C ILE A 230 34.43 12.42 5.05
N CYS A 231 33.10 12.65 5.11
CA CYS A 231 32.55 14.00 5.10
C CYS A 231 33.06 14.83 6.30
N GLN A 232 33.13 14.24 7.51
CA GLN A 232 33.65 14.90 8.72
C GLN A 232 35.10 15.33 8.58
N LYS A 233 35.92 14.54 7.89
CA LYS A 233 37.36 14.82 7.70
C LYS A 233 37.64 15.83 6.60
N THR A 234 36.79 15.90 5.58
CA THR A 234 37.12 16.60 4.32
C THR A 234 36.26 17.82 4.04
N LEU A 235 35.06 17.92 4.62
CA LEU A 235 34.11 18.98 4.32
C LEU A 235 33.96 19.94 5.50
N PRO A 236 33.75 21.26 5.24
CA PRO A 236 33.44 22.22 6.30
C PRO A 236 32.22 21.80 7.10
N SER A 237 32.18 22.07 8.41
CA SER A 237 31.15 21.56 9.34
C SER A 237 29.70 21.93 9.00
N ASN A 238 29.47 22.82 8.03
CA ASN A 238 28.17 23.25 7.51
C ASN A 238 27.81 22.62 6.15
N HIS A 239 28.55 21.63 5.67
CA HIS A 239 28.33 21.06 4.34
C HIS A 239 27.01 20.26 4.26
N PRO A 240 26.17 20.43 3.21
CA PRO A 240 24.89 19.72 3.06
C PRO A 240 24.98 18.18 3.12
N HIS A 241 26.14 17.60 2.80
CA HIS A 241 26.37 16.15 2.83
C HIS A 241 26.24 15.53 4.24
N PHE A 242 26.41 16.30 5.32
CA PHE A 242 26.15 15.81 6.67
C PHE A 242 24.67 15.43 6.85
N ALA A 243 23.77 16.32 6.44
CA ALA A 243 22.34 16.07 6.50
C ALA A 243 21.92 14.89 5.62
N THR A 244 22.50 14.77 4.43
CA THR A 244 22.24 13.62 3.54
C THR A 244 22.65 12.30 4.19
N SER A 245 23.83 12.24 4.81
CA SER A 245 24.34 11.03 5.45
C SER A 245 23.49 10.63 6.67
N TYR A 246 23.13 11.59 7.53
CA TYR A 246 22.22 11.34 8.65
C TYR A 246 20.83 10.89 8.17
N ASN A 247 20.28 11.51 7.13
CA ASN A 247 19.00 11.08 6.54
C ASN A 247 19.08 9.64 5.98
N SER A 248 20.19 9.27 5.35
CA SER A 248 20.39 7.92 4.83
C SER A 248 20.46 6.87 5.94
N ILE A 249 21.18 7.15 7.03
CA ILE A 249 21.22 6.28 8.21
C ILE A 249 19.83 6.16 8.82
N GLY A 250 19.12 7.28 8.98
CA GLY A 250 17.73 7.30 9.45
C GLY A 250 16.79 6.45 8.60
N LEU A 251 16.96 6.48 7.26
CA LEU A 251 16.19 5.66 6.33
C LEU A 251 16.46 4.15 6.51
N VAL A 252 17.70 3.75 6.80
CA VAL A 252 18.00 2.34 7.05
C VAL A 252 17.33 1.87 8.35
N TYR A 253 17.43 2.63 9.43
CA TYR A 253 16.75 2.29 10.70
C TYR A 253 15.22 2.27 10.56
N ASP A 254 14.64 3.17 9.76
CA ASP A 254 13.21 3.15 9.43
C ASP A 254 12.82 1.82 8.75
N LYS A 255 13.61 1.37 7.77
CA LYS A 255 13.38 0.07 7.11
C LYS A 255 13.56 -1.15 8.01
N MET A 256 14.40 -1.04 9.04
CA MET A 256 14.53 -2.06 10.08
C MET A 256 13.36 -2.06 11.09
N GLY A 257 12.51 -1.03 11.08
CA GLY A 257 11.46 -0.84 12.08
C GLY A 257 11.97 -0.25 13.41
N GLU A 258 13.22 0.21 13.46
CA GLU A 258 13.83 0.85 14.63
C GLU A 258 13.51 2.36 14.66
N TYR A 259 12.23 2.69 14.74
CA TYR A 259 11.72 4.06 14.53
C TYR A 259 12.33 5.11 15.48
N SER A 260 12.64 4.75 16.74
CA SER A 260 13.27 5.67 17.69
C SER A 260 14.70 6.03 17.31
N ARG A 261 15.48 5.08 16.75
CA ARG A 261 16.82 5.37 16.24
C ARG A 261 16.75 6.17 14.95
N ALA A 262 15.84 5.80 14.05
CA ALA A 262 15.58 6.55 12.82
C ALA A 262 15.24 8.03 13.12
N LEU A 263 14.36 8.27 14.10
CA LEU A 263 13.99 9.61 14.56
C LEU A 263 15.22 10.42 15.00
N LEU A 264 16.10 9.85 15.84
CA LEU A 264 17.31 10.53 16.32
C LEU A 264 18.21 10.98 15.16
N PHE A 265 18.35 10.17 14.11
CA PHE A 265 19.14 10.54 12.94
C PHE A 265 18.45 11.57 12.05
N TYR A 266 17.12 11.49 11.87
CA TYR A 266 16.37 12.52 11.15
C TYR A 266 16.35 13.87 11.89
N GLU A 267 16.30 13.88 13.22
CA GLU A 267 16.41 15.10 14.03
C GLU A 267 17.78 15.74 13.90
N LYS A 268 18.86 14.96 13.91
CA LYS A 268 20.22 15.45 13.61
C LYS A 268 20.29 16.05 12.20
N ALA A 269 19.74 15.37 11.20
CA ALA A 269 19.72 15.88 9.83
C ALA A 269 18.96 17.22 9.73
N LEU A 270 17.81 17.32 10.41
CA LEU A 270 17.02 18.55 10.46
C LEU A 270 17.78 19.68 11.15
N GLU A 271 18.44 19.43 12.29
CA GLU A 271 19.23 20.44 13.00
C GLU A 271 20.34 21.02 12.11
N PHE A 272 21.05 20.16 11.37
CA PHE A 272 22.06 20.60 10.40
C PHE A 272 21.44 21.45 9.28
N GLN A 273 20.31 21.02 8.72
CA GLN A 273 19.63 21.76 7.66
C GLN A 273 19.10 23.12 8.13
N GLN A 274 18.59 23.21 9.35
CA GLN A 274 18.11 24.48 9.92
C GLN A 274 19.24 25.50 10.10
N LYS A 275 20.46 25.05 10.39
CA LYS A 275 21.63 25.93 10.52
C LYS A 275 22.20 26.39 9.17
N THR A 276 21.91 25.68 8.09
CA THR A 276 22.60 25.83 6.79
C THR A 276 21.71 26.32 5.66
N LEU A 277 20.40 26.05 5.75
CA LEU A 277 19.43 26.36 4.70
C LEU A 277 18.47 27.47 5.15
N PRO A 278 17.94 28.27 4.20
CA PRO A 278 16.85 29.20 4.48
C PRO A 278 15.63 28.50 5.09
N SER A 279 14.88 29.19 5.93
CA SER A 279 13.73 28.63 6.66
C SER A 279 12.60 28.08 5.78
N ASN A 280 12.55 28.49 4.51
CA ASN A 280 11.60 28.01 3.51
C ASN A 280 12.18 26.93 2.58
N HIS A 281 13.39 26.42 2.80
CA HIS A 281 14.01 25.47 1.89
C HIS A 281 13.26 24.12 1.84
N SER A 282 13.06 23.56 0.63
CA SER A 282 12.29 22.31 0.41
C SER A 282 12.81 21.11 1.20
N ASN A 283 14.14 20.96 1.32
CA ASN A 283 14.76 19.92 2.17
C ASN A 283 14.27 19.94 3.63
N LEU A 284 13.97 21.11 4.22
CA LEU A 284 13.39 21.19 5.56
C LEU A 284 12.00 20.55 5.60
N ALA A 285 11.17 20.79 4.59
CA ALA A 285 9.86 20.16 4.48
C ALA A 285 9.96 18.63 4.36
N THR A 286 10.94 18.12 3.61
CA THR A 286 11.23 16.68 3.52
C THR A 286 11.63 16.10 4.89
N SER A 287 12.52 16.78 5.62
CA SER A 287 12.96 16.32 6.94
C SER A 287 11.85 16.35 7.97
N TYR A 288 11.03 17.41 8.02
CA TYR A 288 9.84 17.45 8.87
C TYR A 288 8.85 16.34 8.51
N ASN A 289 8.66 16.05 7.23
CA ASN A 289 7.81 14.94 6.78
C ASN A 289 8.35 13.56 7.22
N ASN A 290 9.66 13.34 7.15
CA ASN A 290 10.29 12.08 7.61
C ASN A 290 10.15 11.91 9.13
N ILE A 291 10.34 12.98 9.90
CA ILE A 291 10.13 12.96 11.36
C ILE A 291 8.65 12.70 11.68
N GLY A 292 7.72 13.36 10.98
CA GLY A 292 6.29 13.12 11.11
C GLY A 292 5.93 11.65 10.83
N LEU A 293 6.58 11.03 9.85
CA LEU A 293 6.41 9.60 9.55
C LEU A 293 6.87 8.71 10.71
N MET A 294 7.98 9.06 11.38
CA MET A 294 8.47 8.28 12.54
C MET A 294 7.48 8.36 13.71
N TYR A 295 6.99 9.56 14.03
CA TYR A 295 5.97 9.71 15.07
C TYR A 295 4.68 8.97 14.71
N LYS A 296 4.28 8.93 13.44
CA LYS A 296 3.15 8.12 12.98
C LYS A 296 3.37 6.63 13.24
N HIS A 297 4.55 6.09 12.92
CA HIS A 297 4.87 4.68 13.16
C HIS A 297 4.87 4.33 14.66
N MET A 298 5.25 5.28 15.53
CA MET A 298 5.16 5.15 16.98
C MET A 298 3.75 5.44 17.54
N SER A 299 2.75 5.66 16.68
CA SER A 299 1.36 6.01 17.04
C SER A 299 1.20 7.34 17.81
N GLU A 300 2.20 8.22 17.76
CA GLU A 300 2.16 9.57 18.33
C GLU A 300 1.55 10.57 17.33
N TYR A 301 0.28 10.38 16.98
CA TYR A 301 -0.38 11.07 15.87
C TYR A 301 -0.42 12.59 16.00
N SER A 302 -0.56 13.14 17.21
CA SER A 302 -0.57 14.60 17.42
C SER A 302 0.79 15.25 17.15
N LYS A 303 1.90 14.58 17.50
CA LYS A 303 3.24 15.05 17.14
C LYS A 303 3.44 14.93 15.64
N ALA A 304 3.09 13.77 15.05
CA ALA A 304 3.17 13.56 13.60
C ALA A 304 2.43 14.65 12.82
N LEU A 305 1.21 15.02 13.25
CA LEU A 305 0.44 16.10 12.67
C LEU A 305 1.20 17.44 12.70
N SER A 306 1.73 17.85 13.86
CA SER A 306 2.50 19.10 13.99
C SER A 306 3.68 19.16 13.01
N PHE A 307 4.40 18.04 12.84
CA PHE A 307 5.51 17.95 11.90
C PHE A 307 5.04 18.01 10.43
N TYR A 308 3.93 17.37 10.07
CA TYR A 308 3.36 17.47 8.74
C TYR A 308 2.82 18.87 8.41
N GLU A 309 2.24 19.57 9.38
CA GLU A 309 1.78 20.96 9.22
C GLU A 309 2.95 21.91 8.96
N LYS A 310 4.07 21.76 9.68
CA LYS A 310 5.32 22.51 9.39
C LYS A 310 5.84 22.25 7.98
N ALA A 311 5.83 20.99 7.54
CA ALA A 311 6.24 20.63 6.18
C ALA A 311 5.32 21.27 5.13
N LEU A 312 4.01 21.29 5.38
CA LEU A 312 3.02 21.93 4.52
C LEU A 312 3.24 23.45 4.46
N GLU A 313 3.48 24.12 5.58
CA GLU A 313 3.71 25.57 5.64
C GLU A 313 4.91 25.98 4.77
N ILE A 314 6.01 25.22 4.83
CA ILE A 314 7.20 25.47 4.02
C ILE A 314 6.90 25.29 2.53
N ARG A 315 6.18 24.22 2.16
CA ARG A 315 5.76 23.96 0.78
C ARG A 315 4.85 25.07 0.25
N GLN A 316 3.94 25.59 1.07
CA GLN A 316 3.05 26.71 0.71
C GLN A 316 3.81 28.00 0.39
N LYS A 317 4.94 28.24 1.06
CA LYS A 317 5.79 29.44 0.83
C LYS A 317 6.68 29.32 -0.42
N THR A 318 6.87 28.11 -0.96
CA THR A 318 7.86 27.85 -2.03
C THR A 318 7.28 27.37 -3.33
N LEU A 319 6.10 26.75 -3.32
CA LEU A 319 5.52 26.09 -4.48
C LEU A 319 4.21 26.78 -4.90
N SER A 320 3.93 26.81 -6.20
CA SER A 320 2.64 27.27 -6.72
C SER A 320 1.52 26.30 -6.29
N SER A 321 0.32 26.82 -6.03
CA SER A 321 -0.79 26.14 -5.33
C SER A 321 -1.26 24.77 -5.87
N ASN A 322 -0.82 24.36 -7.07
CA ASN A 322 -1.18 23.10 -7.71
C ASN A 322 -0.03 22.08 -7.79
N TYR A 323 1.06 22.29 -7.04
CA TYR A 323 2.19 21.37 -7.07
C TYR A 323 1.85 19.98 -6.50
N PRO A 324 2.26 18.88 -7.15
CA PRO A 324 1.97 17.51 -6.70
C PRO A 324 2.31 17.21 -5.23
N ASP A 325 3.32 17.89 -4.67
CA ASP A 325 3.76 17.71 -3.27
C ASP A 325 2.69 18.13 -2.23
N PHE A 326 1.75 19.01 -2.60
CA PHE A 326 0.61 19.33 -1.74
C PHE A 326 -0.29 18.12 -1.51
N VAL A 327 -0.44 17.27 -2.53
CA VAL A 327 -1.25 16.05 -2.44
C VAL A 327 -0.69 15.11 -1.38
N GLN A 328 0.63 14.94 -1.30
CA GLN A 328 1.25 14.09 -0.27
C GLN A 328 1.05 14.71 1.12
N SER A 329 1.28 16.01 1.25
CA SER A 329 1.10 16.76 2.50
C SER A 329 -0.31 16.62 3.06
N TYR A 330 -1.31 16.88 2.22
CA TYR A 330 -2.72 16.78 2.60
C TYR A 330 -3.14 15.34 2.90
N ASN A 331 -2.66 14.34 2.16
CA ASN A 331 -2.93 12.94 2.49
C ASN A 331 -2.34 12.55 3.85
N ASN A 332 -1.11 12.99 4.17
CA ASN A 332 -0.48 12.68 5.46
C ASN A 332 -1.27 13.33 6.62
N ILE A 333 -1.65 14.60 6.48
CA ILE A 333 -2.46 15.31 7.47
C ILE A 333 -3.85 14.69 7.62
N GLY A 334 -4.52 14.39 6.50
CA GLY A 334 -5.83 13.72 6.49
C GLY A 334 -5.77 12.35 7.17
N ASN A 335 -4.68 11.59 6.97
CA ASN A 335 -4.47 10.33 7.65
C ASN A 335 -4.30 10.50 9.17
N MET A 336 -3.65 11.57 9.62
CA MET A 336 -3.47 11.80 11.06
C MET A 336 -4.82 12.12 11.71
N TYR A 337 -5.62 13.00 11.09
CA TYR A 337 -6.97 13.30 11.57
C TYR A 337 -7.87 12.06 11.59
N ASP A 338 -7.81 11.19 10.57
CA ASP A 338 -8.55 9.92 10.56
C ASP A 338 -8.13 9.01 11.71
N LYS A 339 -6.83 8.87 11.98
CA LYS A 339 -6.31 8.07 13.11
C LYS A 339 -6.68 8.63 14.48
N MET A 340 -6.86 9.94 14.60
CA MET A 340 -7.33 10.61 15.82
C MET A 340 -8.87 10.59 15.97
N GLY A 341 -9.60 10.11 14.96
CA GLY A 341 -11.08 10.10 14.96
C GLY A 341 -11.72 11.44 14.58
N GLU A 342 -10.93 12.44 14.15
CA GLU A 342 -11.40 13.74 13.68
C GLU A 342 -11.82 13.69 12.20
N TYR A 343 -12.81 12.85 11.91
CA TYR A 343 -13.17 12.46 10.53
C TYR A 343 -13.53 13.64 9.61
N SER A 344 -14.20 14.67 10.12
CA SER A 344 -14.55 15.86 9.31
C SER A 344 -13.33 16.62 8.82
N LYS A 345 -12.28 16.74 9.64
CA LYS A 345 -11.02 17.35 9.22
C LYS A 345 -10.26 16.43 8.27
N ALA A 346 -10.29 15.12 8.50
CA ALA A 346 -9.69 14.14 7.59
C ALA A 346 -10.27 14.26 6.16
N LEU A 347 -11.61 14.30 6.05
CA LEU A 347 -12.31 14.48 4.77
C LEU A 347 -11.89 15.78 4.08
N LEU A 348 -11.87 16.90 4.80
CA LEU A 348 -11.45 18.20 4.25
C LEU A 348 -10.07 18.12 3.57
N PHE A 349 -9.10 17.49 4.22
CA PHE A 349 -7.74 17.37 3.65
C PHE A 349 -7.67 16.36 2.50
N TYR A 350 -8.37 15.23 2.58
CA TYR A 350 -8.43 14.28 1.46
C TYR A 350 -9.15 14.86 0.24
N GLU A 351 -10.18 15.68 0.44
CA GLU A 351 -10.89 16.39 -0.63
C GLU A 351 -9.98 17.42 -1.32
N LYS A 352 -9.21 18.21 -0.56
CA LYS A 352 -8.18 19.11 -1.13
C LYS A 352 -7.16 18.34 -1.98
N ALA A 353 -6.71 17.17 -1.50
CA ALA A 353 -5.78 16.32 -2.25
C ALA A 353 -6.43 15.76 -3.54
N LEU A 354 -7.69 15.38 -3.47
CA LEU A 354 -8.47 14.88 -4.60
C LEU A 354 -8.72 15.97 -5.65
N GLU A 355 -9.02 17.21 -5.22
CA GLU A 355 -9.24 18.36 -6.12
C GLU A 355 -7.99 18.65 -6.97
N ILE A 356 -6.81 18.67 -6.34
CA ILE A 356 -5.54 18.86 -7.08
C ILE A 356 -5.33 17.71 -8.07
N ARG A 357 -5.57 16.46 -7.66
CA ARG A 357 -5.44 15.31 -8.56
C ARG A 357 -6.39 15.38 -9.76
N HIS A 358 -7.63 15.83 -9.56
CA HIS A 358 -8.57 16.03 -10.66
C HIS A 358 -8.13 17.10 -11.66
N LYS A 359 -7.44 18.15 -11.19
CA LYS A 359 -6.91 19.21 -12.07
C LYS A 359 -5.72 18.75 -12.91
N ILE A 360 -4.88 17.86 -12.38
CA ILE A 360 -3.59 17.51 -13.02
C ILE A 360 -3.56 16.11 -13.67
N LEU A 361 -4.53 15.24 -13.36
CA LEU A 361 -4.54 13.85 -13.83
C LEU A 361 -5.77 13.54 -14.71
N PRO A 362 -5.64 12.63 -15.68
CA PRO A 362 -6.79 12.12 -16.41
C PRO A 362 -7.75 11.35 -15.50
N SER A 363 -9.03 11.28 -15.88
CA SER A 363 -10.14 10.76 -15.05
C SER A 363 -9.97 9.32 -14.58
N ASN A 364 -9.25 8.48 -15.33
CA ASN A 364 -8.98 7.09 -14.98
C ASN A 364 -7.59 6.88 -14.35
N HIS A 365 -6.89 7.93 -13.89
CA HIS A 365 -5.55 7.74 -13.34
C HIS A 365 -5.58 6.96 -12.00
N PRO A 366 -4.71 5.95 -11.77
CA PRO A 366 -4.73 5.12 -10.55
C PRO A 366 -4.63 5.91 -9.23
N HIS A 367 -3.98 7.08 -9.24
CA HIS A 367 -3.90 7.93 -8.06
C HIS A 367 -5.26 8.52 -7.62
N LEU A 368 -6.23 8.68 -8.55
CA LEU A 368 -7.60 9.07 -8.20
C LEU A 368 -8.30 7.95 -7.43
N ALA A 369 -8.07 6.68 -7.82
CA ALA A 369 -8.58 5.54 -7.08
C ALA A 369 -8.06 5.52 -5.63
N ASN A 370 -6.77 5.84 -5.42
CA ASN A 370 -6.21 5.94 -4.08
C ASN A 370 -6.86 7.06 -3.24
N SER A 371 -7.19 8.21 -3.84
CA SER A 371 -7.94 9.27 -3.15
C SER A 371 -9.33 8.82 -2.74
N TYR A 372 -10.10 8.23 -3.66
CA TYR A 372 -11.44 7.74 -3.36
C TYR A 372 -11.42 6.65 -2.29
N ASN A 373 -10.43 5.75 -2.33
CA ASN A 373 -10.25 4.74 -1.31
C ASN A 373 -10.02 5.33 0.09
N ASN A 374 -9.19 6.39 0.20
CA ASN A 374 -8.95 7.06 1.48
C ASN A 374 -10.22 7.73 2.02
N ILE A 375 -11.00 8.39 1.17
CA ILE A 375 -12.29 8.98 1.56
C ILE A 375 -13.30 7.90 1.96
N GLY A 376 -13.36 6.79 1.22
CA GLY A 376 -14.18 5.62 1.54
C GLY A 376 -13.82 5.01 2.91
N ASN A 377 -12.53 4.94 3.25
CA ASN A 377 -12.06 4.50 4.56
C ASN A 377 -12.60 5.39 5.69
N VAL A 378 -12.55 6.72 5.52
CA VAL A 378 -13.06 7.67 6.53
C VAL A 378 -14.56 7.50 6.73
N TYR A 379 -15.35 7.42 5.65
CA TYR A 379 -16.80 7.16 5.78
C TYR A 379 -17.11 5.81 6.43
N ASN A 380 -16.31 4.77 6.16
CA ASN A 380 -16.44 3.47 6.82
C ASN A 380 -16.14 3.56 8.32
N ASN A 381 -15.16 4.38 8.72
CA ASN A 381 -14.83 4.63 10.13
C ASN A 381 -15.96 5.41 10.83
N MET A 382 -16.61 6.35 10.13
CA MET A 382 -17.82 7.05 10.59
C MET A 382 -19.08 6.17 10.66
N ARG A 383 -19.00 4.91 10.20
CA ARG A 383 -20.15 3.99 10.03
C ARG A 383 -21.19 4.46 9.00
N GLU A 384 -20.81 5.39 8.13
CA GLU A 384 -21.61 5.82 6.97
C GLU A 384 -21.38 4.87 5.79
N HIS A 385 -21.77 3.60 5.97
CA HIS A 385 -21.43 2.50 5.07
C HIS A 385 -21.87 2.73 3.62
N SER A 386 -23.04 3.34 3.39
CA SER A 386 -23.52 3.64 2.02
C SER A 386 -22.63 4.63 1.28
N LYS A 387 -22.12 5.67 1.96
CA LYS A 387 -21.18 6.62 1.34
C LYS A 387 -19.84 5.95 1.09
N ALA A 388 -19.36 5.14 2.03
CA ALA A 388 -18.13 4.37 1.86
C ALA A 388 -18.18 3.47 0.61
N LEU A 389 -19.29 2.73 0.41
CA LEU A 389 -19.50 1.90 -0.78
C LEU A 389 -19.40 2.72 -2.07
N SER A 390 -20.07 3.87 -2.16
CA SER A 390 -20.02 4.72 -3.36
C SER A 390 -18.58 5.14 -3.73
N PHE A 391 -17.75 5.47 -2.74
CA PHE A 391 -16.34 5.81 -2.98
C PHE A 391 -15.48 4.59 -3.33
N TYR A 392 -15.74 3.43 -2.73
CA TYR A 392 -15.05 2.19 -3.12
C TYR A 392 -15.44 1.69 -4.51
N GLU A 393 -16.69 1.89 -4.93
CA GLU A 393 -17.14 1.59 -6.29
C GLU A 393 -16.40 2.45 -7.32
N LYS A 394 -16.27 3.76 -7.09
CA LYS A 394 -15.43 4.64 -7.93
C LYS A 394 -13.97 4.19 -7.98
N THR A 395 -13.43 3.78 -6.83
CA THR A 395 -12.08 3.20 -6.75
C THR A 395 -11.97 1.96 -7.64
N MET A 396 -12.97 1.09 -7.57
CA MET A 396 -13.00 -0.16 -8.33
C MET A 396 -13.15 0.03 -9.82
N GLU A 397 -13.99 0.96 -10.24
CA GLU A 397 -14.17 1.32 -11.64
C GLU A 397 -12.83 1.73 -12.28
N ILE A 398 -12.08 2.62 -11.61
CA ILE A 398 -10.78 3.08 -12.10
C ILE A 398 -9.77 1.92 -12.13
N ARG A 399 -9.68 1.13 -11.06
CA ARG A 399 -8.72 0.02 -10.96
C ARG A 399 -9.00 -1.07 -12.00
N HIS A 400 -10.27 -1.40 -12.26
CA HIS A 400 -10.62 -2.36 -13.30
C HIS A 400 -10.30 -1.89 -14.72
N LYS A 401 -10.38 -0.58 -14.98
CA LYS A 401 -9.99 -0.01 -16.29
C LYS A 401 -8.48 0.08 -16.49
N THR A 402 -7.70 0.13 -15.41
CA THR A 402 -6.24 0.44 -15.48
C THR A 402 -5.33 -0.71 -15.12
N LEU A 403 -5.81 -1.70 -14.37
CA LEU A 403 -5.01 -2.80 -13.85
C LEU A 403 -5.41 -4.12 -14.49
N SER A 404 -4.46 -5.04 -14.56
CA SER A 404 -4.75 -6.43 -14.96
C SER A 404 -5.64 -7.12 -13.93
N ALA A 405 -6.40 -8.13 -14.36
CA ALA A 405 -7.38 -8.82 -13.51
C ALA A 405 -6.80 -9.45 -12.23
N ASN A 406 -5.51 -9.78 -12.21
CA ASN A 406 -4.82 -10.36 -11.05
C ASN A 406 -3.89 -9.36 -10.35
N HIS A 407 -4.05 -8.05 -10.58
CA HIS A 407 -3.18 -7.05 -9.97
C HIS A 407 -3.41 -6.97 -8.44
N PRO A 408 -2.36 -6.97 -7.61
CA PRO A 408 -2.50 -6.95 -6.15
C PRO A 408 -3.36 -5.79 -5.61
N ASP A 409 -3.32 -4.59 -6.19
CA ASP A 409 -4.16 -3.46 -5.74
C ASP A 409 -5.68 -3.74 -5.80
N LEU A 410 -6.15 -4.67 -6.63
CA LEU A 410 -7.56 -5.09 -6.63
C LEU A 410 -7.94 -5.79 -5.32
N THR A 411 -6.99 -6.51 -4.70
CA THR A 411 -7.21 -7.18 -3.41
C THR A 411 -7.53 -6.20 -2.30
N ILE A 412 -6.91 -5.01 -2.30
CA ILE A 412 -7.18 -3.96 -1.32
C ILE A 412 -8.63 -3.47 -1.46
N SER A 413 -9.09 -3.24 -2.69
CA SER A 413 -10.46 -2.79 -2.95
C SER A 413 -11.49 -3.85 -2.56
N TYR A 414 -11.26 -5.11 -2.93
CA TYR A 414 -12.17 -6.20 -2.56
C TYR A 414 -12.21 -6.43 -1.06
N ASN A 415 -11.08 -6.39 -0.36
CA ASN A 415 -11.06 -6.43 1.10
C ASN A 415 -11.85 -5.28 1.73
N ASN A 416 -11.75 -4.05 1.20
CA ASN A 416 -12.50 -2.90 1.72
C ASN A 416 -14.01 -3.05 1.52
N LEU A 417 -14.45 -3.50 0.34
CA LEU A 417 -15.85 -3.82 0.08
C LEU A 417 -16.35 -4.96 0.99
N GLY A 418 -15.58 -6.04 1.10
CA GLY A 418 -15.89 -7.17 1.98
C GLY A 418 -16.06 -6.75 3.43
N ASN A 419 -15.19 -5.85 3.92
CA ASN A 419 -15.27 -5.29 5.27
C ASN A 419 -16.56 -4.47 5.48
N VAL A 420 -16.95 -3.63 4.52
CA VAL A 420 -18.18 -2.82 4.63
C VAL A 420 -19.42 -3.70 4.61
N TYR A 421 -19.54 -4.62 3.66
CA TYR A 421 -20.67 -5.54 3.61
C TYR A 421 -20.74 -6.43 4.86
N GLY A 422 -19.60 -6.86 5.40
CA GLY A 422 -19.54 -7.61 6.65
C GLY A 422 -20.09 -6.82 7.85
N LYS A 423 -19.76 -5.52 7.95
CA LYS A 423 -20.29 -4.62 9.00
C LYS A 423 -21.78 -4.34 8.83
N MET A 424 -22.29 -4.33 7.60
CA MET A 424 -23.73 -4.19 7.31
C MET A 424 -24.54 -5.47 7.57
N GLY A 425 -23.88 -6.59 7.87
CA GLY A 425 -24.54 -7.89 8.02
C GLY A 425 -24.82 -8.61 6.69
N GLU A 426 -24.37 -8.06 5.56
CA GLU A 426 -24.49 -8.69 4.24
C GLU A 426 -23.39 -9.73 4.02
N HIS A 427 -23.40 -10.77 4.85
CA HIS A 427 -22.33 -11.76 4.95
C HIS A 427 -22.00 -12.47 3.63
N SER A 428 -23.01 -12.82 2.81
CA SER A 428 -22.79 -13.47 1.51
C SER A 428 -22.01 -12.60 0.53
N LYS A 429 -22.29 -11.29 0.48
CA LYS A 429 -21.52 -10.36 -0.37
C LYS A 429 -20.10 -10.18 0.18
N ALA A 430 -19.96 -10.10 1.49
CA ALA A 430 -18.64 -10.01 2.13
C ALA A 430 -17.75 -11.20 1.76
N LEU A 431 -18.28 -12.43 1.87
CA LEU A 431 -17.58 -13.66 1.49
C LEU A 431 -17.17 -13.63 0.01
N ALA A 432 -18.07 -13.27 -0.90
CA ALA A 432 -17.75 -13.21 -2.34
C ALA A 432 -16.57 -12.27 -2.66
N PHE A 433 -16.45 -11.13 -1.96
CA PHE A 433 -15.32 -10.23 -2.14
C PHE A 433 -14.03 -10.76 -1.51
N TYR A 434 -14.10 -11.39 -0.34
CA TYR A 434 -12.92 -12.01 0.26
C TYR A 434 -12.42 -13.22 -0.52
N GLU A 435 -13.31 -14.02 -1.10
CA GLU A 435 -12.95 -15.15 -1.97
C GLU A 435 -12.22 -14.67 -3.22
N LYS A 436 -12.70 -13.62 -3.90
CA LYS A 436 -11.96 -12.98 -5.00
C LYS A 436 -10.59 -12.46 -4.57
N THR A 437 -10.49 -11.94 -3.35
CA THR A 437 -9.22 -11.49 -2.79
C THR A 437 -8.24 -12.65 -2.63
N VAL A 438 -8.69 -13.75 -2.04
CA VAL A 438 -7.91 -15.00 -1.88
C VAL A 438 -7.48 -15.55 -3.24
N GLU A 439 -8.38 -15.58 -4.23
CA GLU A 439 -8.09 -16.07 -5.58
C GLU A 439 -6.92 -15.30 -6.22
N ILE A 440 -6.96 -13.96 -6.17
CA ILE A 440 -5.89 -13.12 -6.72
C ILE A 440 -4.58 -13.32 -5.93
N GLN A 441 -4.65 -13.37 -4.61
CA GLN A 441 -3.47 -13.55 -3.75
C GLN A 441 -2.81 -14.91 -3.96
N GLN A 442 -3.59 -15.99 -4.10
CA GLN A 442 -3.04 -17.32 -4.38
C GLN A 442 -2.34 -17.41 -5.73
N LYS A 443 -2.77 -16.62 -6.72
CA LYS A 443 -2.12 -16.55 -8.05
C LYS A 443 -0.87 -15.66 -8.07
N SER A 444 -0.78 -14.67 -7.18
CA SER A 444 0.24 -13.61 -7.24
C SER A 444 1.28 -13.66 -6.12
N LEU A 445 0.99 -14.34 -5.00
CA LEU A 445 1.82 -14.37 -3.80
C LEU A 445 2.25 -15.80 -3.46
N SER A 446 3.27 -15.94 -2.61
CA SER A 446 3.64 -17.25 -2.06
C SER A 446 2.56 -17.79 -1.13
N SER A 447 2.48 -19.12 -1.00
CA SER A 447 1.48 -19.78 -0.16
C SER A 447 1.54 -19.41 1.33
N ASN A 448 2.69 -18.92 1.80
CA ASN A 448 2.89 -18.46 3.17
C ASN A 448 2.84 -16.93 3.31
N HIS A 449 2.32 -16.21 2.32
CA HIS A 449 2.24 -14.75 2.40
C HIS A 449 1.23 -14.28 3.45
N LEU A 450 1.60 -13.28 4.27
CA LEU A 450 0.78 -12.80 5.39
C LEU A 450 -0.56 -12.19 4.97
N ASP A 451 -0.62 -11.62 3.76
CA ASP A 451 -1.86 -11.11 3.21
C ASP A 451 -2.92 -12.21 3.04
N LEU A 452 -2.49 -13.43 2.66
CA LEU A 452 -3.40 -14.57 2.54
C LEU A 452 -3.95 -14.98 3.91
N ALA A 453 -3.10 -14.97 4.95
CA ALA A 453 -3.54 -15.19 6.33
C ALA A 453 -4.53 -14.12 6.82
N THR A 454 -4.40 -12.88 6.35
CA THR A 454 -5.34 -11.80 6.69
C THR A 454 -6.69 -12.02 6.01
N SER A 455 -6.69 -12.43 4.73
CA SER A 455 -7.92 -12.74 4.00
C SER A 455 -8.67 -13.92 4.61
N TYR A 456 -7.98 -15.02 4.94
CA TYR A 456 -8.59 -16.15 5.63
C TYR A 456 -9.13 -15.77 7.02
N HIS A 457 -8.42 -14.93 7.75
CA HIS A 457 -8.92 -14.41 9.02
C HIS A 457 -10.23 -13.63 8.85
N ASN A 458 -10.34 -12.79 7.82
CA ASN A 458 -11.56 -12.02 7.55
C ASN A 458 -12.74 -12.94 7.16
N ILE A 459 -12.49 -13.97 6.35
CA ILE A 459 -13.48 -15.00 6.00
C ILE A 459 -13.94 -15.74 7.27
N GLY A 460 -13.01 -16.15 8.13
CA GLY A 460 -13.30 -16.80 9.41
C GLY A 460 -14.16 -15.92 10.33
N LEU A 461 -13.92 -14.60 10.34
CA LEU A 461 -14.74 -13.65 11.09
C LEU A 461 -16.17 -13.58 10.56
N VAL A 462 -16.37 -13.57 9.24
CA VAL A 462 -17.70 -13.56 8.64
C VAL A 462 -18.46 -14.85 9.00
N TYR A 463 -17.84 -16.02 8.87
CA TYR A 463 -18.48 -17.29 9.26
C TYR A 463 -18.79 -17.35 10.76
N ASN A 464 -17.92 -16.81 11.62
CA ASN A 464 -18.22 -16.72 13.05
C ASN A 464 -19.46 -15.85 13.32
N ASN A 465 -19.60 -14.73 12.62
CA ASN A 465 -20.77 -13.86 12.77
C ASN A 465 -22.06 -14.52 12.25
N MET A 466 -21.96 -15.40 11.26
CA MET A 466 -23.07 -16.23 10.77
C MET A 466 -23.42 -17.40 11.71
N GLY A 467 -22.61 -17.66 12.75
CA GLY A 467 -22.75 -18.83 13.62
C GLY A 467 -22.23 -20.14 13.00
N GLU A 468 -21.59 -20.09 11.83
CA GLU A 468 -20.97 -21.24 11.17
C GLU A 468 -19.58 -21.55 11.74
N TYR A 469 -19.55 -21.90 13.03
CA TYR A 469 -18.32 -22.00 13.81
C TYR A 469 -17.29 -22.99 13.25
N SER A 470 -17.73 -24.12 12.68
CA SER A 470 -16.81 -25.10 12.09
C SER A 470 -16.05 -24.55 10.88
N LYS A 471 -16.71 -23.76 10.01
CA LYS A 471 -16.04 -23.10 8.88
C LYS A 471 -15.13 -21.97 9.38
N ALA A 472 -15.58 -21.20 10.37
CA ALA A 472 -14.77 -20.16 10.99
C ALA A 472 -13.45 -20.71 11.55
N LEU A 473 -13.50 -21.83 12.28
CA LEU A 473 -12.32 -22.50 12.82
C LEU A 473 -11.36 -22.95 11.70
N SER A 474 -11.88 -23.58 10.64
CA SER A 474 -11.05 -24.02 9.50
C SER A 474 -10.25 -22.86 8.88
N PHE A 475 -10.90 -21.73 8.60
CA PHE A 475 -10.21 -20.56 8.05
C PHE A 475 -9.26 -19.89 9.03
N TYR A 476 -9.60 -19.83 10.32
CA TYR A 476 -8.68 -19.31 11.33
C TYR A 476 -7.45 -20.21 11.51
N GLU A 477 -7.60 -21.54 11.44
CA GLU A 477 -6.50 -22.49 11.50
C GLU A 477 -5.57 -22.34 10.29
N GLN A 478 -6.11 -22.16 9.09
CA GLN A 478 -5.32 -21.83 7.89
C GLN A 478 -4.54 -20.52 8.07
N ALA A 479 -5.17 -19.47 8.62
CA ALA A 479 -4.50 -18.20 8.90
C ALA A 479 -3.38 -18.35 9.95
N VAL A 480 -3.59 -19.19 10.98
CA VAL A 480 -2.57 -19.49 12.00
C VAL A 480 -1.40 -20.25 11.39
N ASP A 481 -1.65 -21.27 10.57
CA ASP A 481 -0.59 -22.07 9.92
C ASP A 481 0.34 -21.20 9.07
N ILE A 482 -0.23 -20.30 8.25
CA ILE A 482 0.55 -19.34 7.47
C ILE A 482 1.36 -18.42 8.38
N ARG A 483 0.74 -17.81 9.40
CA ARG A 483 1.44 -16.91 10.33
C ARG A 483 2.56 -17.61 11.08
N TYR A 484 2.34 -18.87 11.48
CA TYR A 484 3.34 -19.67 12.19
C TYR A 484 4.55 -20.00 11.30
N LYS A 485 4.33 -20.24 10.00
CA LYS A 485 5.41 -20.47 9.02
C LYS A 485 6.15 -19.20 8.65
N ALA A 486 5.46 -18.05 8.61
CA ALA A 486 6.00 -16.79 8.10
C ALA A 486 6.62 -15.88 9.17
N LEU A 487 6.30 -16.08 10.46
CA LEU A 487 6.66 -15.17 11.54
C LEU A 487 7.29 -15.90 12.73
N PRO A 488 8.08 -15.21 13.56
CA PRO A 488 8.52 -15.73 14.85
C PRO A 488 7.34 -16.19 15.72
N SER A 489 7.55 -17.23 16.52
CA SER A 489 6.49 -17.85 17.34
C SER A 489 5.85 -16.92 18.39
N ASN A 490 6.53 -15.83 18.74
CA ASN A 490 6.05 -14.78 19.65
C ASN A 490 5.45 -13.57 18.92
N HIS A 491 5.21 -13.63 17.61
CA HIS A 491 4.73 -12.45 16.88
C HIS A 491 3.27 -12.06 17.28
N PRO A 492 2.96 -10.77 17.51
CA PRO A 492 1.64 -10.32 17.94
C PRO A 492 0.45 -10.72 17.05
N SER A 493 0.68 -10.94 15.75
CA SER A 493 -0.37 -11.39 14.83
C SER A 493 -0.97 -12.77 15.20
N LEU A 494 -0.21 -13.63 15.90
CA LEU A 494 -0.71 -14.91 16.40
C LEU A 494 -1.69 -14.73 17.56
N VAL A 495 -1.48 -13.70 18.39
CA VAL A 495 -2.36 -13.35 19.53
C VAL A 495 -3.79 -13.12 19.06
N THR A 496 -3.98 -12.30 18.00
CA THR A 496 -5.31 -12.00 17.46
C THR A 496 -6.00 -13.26 16.91
N SER A 497 -5.26 -14.13 16.22
CA SER A 497 -5.83 -15.39 15.74
C SER A 497 -6.27 -16.29 16.88
N TYR A 498 -5.42 -16.50 17.89
CA TYR A 498 -5.77 -17.35 19.04
C TYR A 498 -6.93 -16.78 19.85
N LYS A 499 -7.02 -15.47 20.03
CA LYS A 499 -8.19 -14.83 20.67
C LYS A 499 -9.48 -15.08 19.90
N ASN A 500 -9.45 -15.00 18.57
CA ASN A 500 -10.65 -15.25 17.76
C ASN A 500 -11.03 -16.73 17.75
N ILE A 501 -10.08 -17.65 17.68
CA ILE A 501 -10.33 -19.09 17.85
C ILE A 501 -10.92 -19.38 19.24
N GLY A 502 -10.36 -18.78 20.30
CA GLY A 502 -10.89 -18.88 21.65
C GLY A 502 -12.32 -18.35 21.76
N LEU A 503 -12.62 -17.24 21.07
CA LEU A 503 -13.97 -16.69 20.99
C LEU A 503 -14.95 -17.64 20.30
N VAL A 504 -14.55 -18.26 19.18
CA VAL A 504 -15.38 -19.26 18.50
C VAL A 504 -15.66 -20.45 19.43
N TYR A 505 -14.63 -20.99 20.08
CA TYR A 505 -14.82 -22.08 21.04
C TYR A 505 -15.71 -21.70 22.23
N LYS A 506 -15.61 -20.46 22.72
CA LYS A 506 -16.50 -19.94 23.77
C LYS A 506 -17.95 -19.88 23.28
N ASN A 507 -18.18 -19.42 22.04
CA ASN A 507 -19.51 -19.36 21.45
C ASN A 507 -20.10 -20.75 21.16
N MET A 508 -19.24 -21.75 20.95
CA MET A 508 -19.62 -23.17 20.90
C MET A 508 -19.76 -23.83 22.29
N GLU A 509 -19.64 -23.05 23.38
CA GLU A 509 -19.66 -23.53 24.77
C GLU A 509 -18.56 -24.55 25.12
N LYS A 510 -17.50 -24.63 24.30
CA LYS A 510 -16.30 -25.46 24.54
C LYS A 510 -15.28 -24.69 25.36
N TYR A 511 -15.64 -24.38 26.61
CA TYR A 511 -14.90 -23.46 27.48
C TYR A 511 -13.46 -23.87 27.77
N SER A 512 -13.16 -25.16 27.92
CA SER A 512 -11.79 -25.65 28.14
C SER A 512 -10.86 -25.35 26.96
N LYS A 513 -11.35 -25.54 25.72
CA LYS A 513 -10.62 -25.16 24.51
C LYS A 513 -10.47 -23.65 24.39
N ALA A 514 -11.52 -22.89 24.72
CA ALA A 514 -11.46 -21.44 24.72
C ALA A 514 -10.37 -20.90 25.65
N LEU A 515 -10.30 -21.41 26.89
CA LEU A 515 -9.25 -21.07 27.85
C LEU A 515 -7.86 -21.39 27.31
N SER A 516 -7.65 -22.59 26.78
CA SER A 516 -6.35 -22.98 26.21
C SER A 516 -5.85 -22.01 25.13
N PHE A 517 -6.73 -21.55 24.23
CA PHE A 517 -6.34 -20.59 23.20
C PHE A 517 -6.14 -19.18 23.75
N TYR A 518 -6.94 -18.74 24.72
CA TYR A 518 -6.70 -17.45 25.39
C TYR A 518 -5.40 -17.43 26.20
N GLU A 519 -5.02 -18.54 26.82
CA GLU A 519 -3.75 -18.71 27.54
C GLU A 519 -2.56 -18.65 26.59
N LYS A 520 -2.63 -19.32 25.43
CA LYS A 520 -1.60 -19.19 24.37
C LYS A 520 -1.42 -17.74 23.90
N ALA A 521 -2.53 -17.02 23.71
CA ALA A 521 -2.48 -15.61 23.35
C ALA A 521 -1.82 -14.76 24.44
N LEU A 522 -2.16 -15.02 25.70
CA LEU A 522 -1.61 -14.32 26.87
C LEU A 522 -0.10 -14.59 27.03
N GLU A 523 0.36 -15.83 26.82
CA GLU A 523 1.78 -16.19 26.91
C GLU A 523 2.63 -15.40 25.90
N ILE A 524 2.15 -15.26 24.67
CA ILE A 524 2.83 -14.45 23.64
C ILE A 524 2.87 -12.97 24.05
N GLN A 525 1.76 -12.43 24.55
CA GLN A 525 1.70 -11.04 25.05
C GLN A 525 2.69 -10.82 26.20
N GLN A 526 2.81 -11.75 27.14
CA GLN A 526 3.76 -11.67 28.26
C GLN A 526 5.21 -11.59 27.81
N LYS A 527 5.56 -12.23 26.69
CA LYS A 527 6.91 -12.20 26.12
C LYS A 527 7.19 -10.95 25.27
N THR A 528 6.17 -10.22 24.83
CA THR A 528 6.33 -9.14 23.82
C THR A 528 5.89 -7.76 24.27
N LEU A 529 5.03 -7.65 25.27
CA LEU A 529 4.43 -6.38 25.68
C LEU A 529 4.84 -5.99 27.11
N PRO A 530 4.98 -4.68 27.40
CA PRO A 530 5.20 -4.20 28.76
C PRO A 530 4.07 -4.58 29.71
N LEU A 531 4.37 -4.83 30.98
CA LEU A 531 3.47 -5.44 31.97
C LEU A 531 2.10 -4.76 32.18
N ASN A 532 1.94 -3.49 31.82
CA ASN A 532 0.67 -2.75 31.92
C ASN A 532 0.05 -2.43 30.54
N HIS A 533 0.43 -3.13 29.47
CA HIS A 533 -0.12 -2.87 28.13
C HIS A 533 -1.65 -3.11 28.11
N PRO A 534 -2.46 -2.22 27.48
CA PRO A 534 -3.92 -2.36 27.44
C PRO A 534 -4.44 -3.71 26.95
N ASP A 535 -3.72 -4.35 26.02
CA ASP A 535 -4.10 -5.65 25.47
C ASP A 535 -4.19 -6.77 26.53
N PHE A 536 -3.43 -6.68 27.62
CA PHE A 536 -3.56 -7.62 28.74
C PHE A 536 -4.94 -7.52 29.40
N ALA A 537 -5.49 -6.31 29.52
CA ALA A 537 -6.82 -6.13 30.10
C ALA A 537 -7.90 -6.82 29.26
N GLN A 538 -7.80 -6.76 27.92
CA GLN A 538 -8.74 -7.45 27.05
C GLN A 538 -8.62 -8.98 27.17
N SER A 539 -7.39 -9.52 27.20
CA SER A 539 -7.15 -10.96 27.36
C SER A 539 -7.67 -11.48 28.70
N TYR A 540 -7.38 -10.77 29.81
CA TYR A 540 -7.92 -11.10 31.12
C TYR A 540 -9.44 -11.02 31.16
N ASN A 541 -10.05 -10.01 30.52
CA ASN A 541 -11.51 -9.92 30.46
C ASN A 541 -12.12 -11.09 29.68
N ASN A 542 -11.49 -11.55 28.60
CA ASN A 542 -11.95 -12.73 27.85
C ASN A 542 -11.86 -14.01 28.67
N ILE A 543 -10.77 -14.20 29.41
CA ILE A 543 -10.59 -15.33 30.32
C ILE A 543 -11.62 -15.27 31.46
N GLY A 544 -11.81 -14.09 32.06
CA GLY A 544 -12.82 -13.85 33.10
C GLY A 544 -14.24 -14.16 32.62
N ASN A 545 -14.59 -13.78 31.38
CA ASN A 545 -15.87 -14.15 30.76
C ASN A 545 -16.06 -15.66 30.66
N VAL A 546 -15.01 -16.42 30.35
CA VAL A 546 -15.11 -17.89 30.28
C VAL A 546 -15.31 -18.47 31.67
N TYR A 547 -14.55 -18.00 32.68
CA TYR A 547 -14.71 -18.44 34.07
C TYR A 547 -16.10 -18.12 34.63
N ASP A 548 -16.67 -16.95 34.33
CA ASP A 548 -18.05 -16.59 34.71
C ASP A 548 -19.07 -17.56 34.10
N LYS A 549 -18.90 -17.93 32.82
CA LYS A 549 -19.80 -18.89 32.14
C LYS A 549 -19.73 -20.30 32.72
N ILE A 550 -18.56 -20.76 33.17
CA ILE A 550 -18.42 -22.04 33.87
C ILE A 550 -18.71 -21.94 35.38
N ARG A 551 -19.17 -20.78 35.87
CA ARG A 551 -19.55 -20.50 37.27
C ARG A 551 -18.40 -20.59 38.28
N GLU A 552 -17.18 -20.39 37.81
CA GLU A 552 -15.97 -20.27 38.64
C GLU A 552 -15.77 -18.79 38.98
N TYR A 553 -16.69 -18.26 39.79
CA TYR A 553 -16.86 -16.83 40.00
C TYR A 553 -15.64 -16.17 40.65
N GLU A 554 -14.95 -16.83 41.57
CA GLU A 554 -13.74 -16.32 42.22
C GLU A 554 -12.60 -16.14 41.20
N LYS A 555 -12.43 -17.09 40.27
CA LYS A 555 -11.46 -16.97 39.18
C LYS A 555 -11.86 -15.84 38.23
N ALA A 556 -13.14 -15.75 37.88
CA ALA A 556 -13.65 -14.67 37.03
C ALA A 556 -13.35 -13.29 37.62
N LEU A 557 -13.67 -13.08 38.91
CA LEU A 557 -13.36 -11.85 39.64
C LEU A 557 -11.86 -11.54 39.62
N SER A 558 -11.00 -12.52 39.93
CA SER A 558 -9.55 -12.33 39.91
C SER A 558 -9.04 -11.81 38.56
N PHE A 559 -9.55 -12.36 37.45
CA PHE A 559 -9.18 -11.90 36.11
C PHE A 559 -9.76 -10.53 35.77
N TYR A 560 -11.02 -10.25 36.12
CA TYR A 560 -11.60 -8.93 35.91
C TYR A 560 -10.91 -7.83 36.74
N GLU A 561 -10.49 -8.12 37.97
CA GLU A 561 -9.73 -7.19 38.81
C GLU A 561 -8.34 -6.90 38.22
N LYS A 562 -7.65 -7.91 37.68
CA LYS A 562 -6.40 -7.70 36.92
C LYS A 562 -6.62 -6.79 35.71
N ALA A 563 -7.69 -7.01 34.94
CA ALA A 563 -8.04 -6.17 33.81
C ALA A 563 -8.36 -4.72 34.23
N LEU A 564 -9.16 -4.56 35.29
CA LEU A 564 -9.54 -3.27 35.86
C LEU A 564 -8.31 -2.49 36.35
N LYS A 565 -7.38 -3.17 37.04
CA LYS A 565 -6.13 -2.56 37.54
C LYS A 565 -5.26 -2.01 36.41
N ILE A 566 -5.18 -2.71 35.27
CA ILE A 566 -4.46 -2.22 34.09
C ILE A 566 -5.18 -1.02 33.50
N ARG A 567 -6.49 -1.12 33.26
CA ARG A 567 -7.31 -0.03 32.68
C ARG A 567 -7.25 1.24 33.52
N HIS A 568 -7.26 1.15 34.85
CA HIS A 568 -7.10 2.31 35.75
C HIS A 568 -5.75 3.02 35.59
N LYS A 569 -4.69 2.27 35.27
CA LYS A 569 -3.35 2.85 35.08
C LYS A 569 -3.16 3.46 33.70
N THR A 570 -3.85 2.96 32.68
CA THR A 570 -3.59 3.30 31.29
C THR A 570 -4.63 4.21 30.65
N LEU A 571 -5.86 4.20 31.16
CA LEU A 571 -6.97 4.95 30.58
C LEU A 571 -7.35 6.14 31.46
N PRO A 572 -7.80 7.27 30.87
CA PRO A 572 -8.43 8.34 31.62
C PRO A 572 -9.62 7.81 32.44
N LEU A 573 -9.89 8.44 33.59
CA LEU A 573 -10.90 8.00 34.56
C LEU A 573 -12.33 7.77 34.00
N HIS A 574 -12.64 8.32 32.82
CA HIS A 574 -13.97 8.29 32.20
C HIS A 574 -14.03 7.52 30.88
N TYR A 575 -13.12 6.55 30.70
CA TYR A 575 -13.09 5.73 29.49
C TYR A 575 -14.13 4.58 29.53
N PRO A 576 -14.88 4.30 28.45
CA PRO A 576 -15.95 3.29 28.44
C PRO A 576 -15.53 1.89 28.92
N ASP A 577 -14.30 1.46 28.59
CA ASP A 577 -13.75 0.17 29.01
C ASP A 577 -13.66 -0.01 30.54
N LEU A 578 -13.50 1.08 31.30
CA LEU A 578 -13.54 1.03 32.77
C LEU A 578 -14.95 0.68 33.25
N ALA A 579 -15.98 1.28 32.65
CA ALA A 579 -17.37 0.98 32.98
C ALA A 579 -17.74 -0.47 32.63
N THR A 580 -17.25 -1.00 31.50
CA THR A 580 -17.44 -2.42 31.14
C THR A 580 -16.81 -3.34 32.19
N SER A 581 -15.61 -3.01 32.69
CA SER A 581 -14.93 -3.79 33.72
C SER A 581 -15.74 -3.86 35.01
N TYR A 582 -16.23 -2.71 35.49
CA TYR A 582 -17.10 -2.65 36.66
C TYR A 582 -18.43 -3.36 36.45
N SER A 583 -19.00 -3.29 35.24
CA SER A 583 -20.22 -4.01 34.89
C SER A 583 -20.03 -5.52 34.97
N ASN A 584 -18.93 -6.04 34.42
CA ASN A 584 -18.64 -7.48 34.46
C ASN A 584 -18.46 -7.96 35.91
N ILE A 585 -17.72 -7.20 36.72
CA ILE A 585 -17.55 -7.48 38.15
C ILE A 585 -18.90 -7.46 38.88
N GLY A 586 -19.73 -6.45 38.61
CA GLY A 586 -21.08 -6.33 39.20
C GLY A 586 -21.97 -7.51 38.83
N SER A 587 -21.93 -7.96 37.57
CA SER A 587 -22.68 -9.14 37.13
C SER A 587 -22.23 -10.42 37.84
N VAL A 588 -20.92 -10.62 38.04
CA VAL A 588 -20.41 -11.77 38.81
C VAL A 588 -20.89 -11.72 40.26
N TYR A 589 -20.76 -10.58 40.95
CA TYR A 589 -21.27 -10.44 42.31
C TYR A 589 -22.78 -10.70 42.39
N GLY A 590 -23.54 -10.23 41.40
CA GLY A 590 -24.98 -10.50 41.32
C GLY A 590 -25.29 -11.99 41.14
N ASN A 591 -24.51 -12.69 40.32
CA ASN A 591 -24.63 -14.14 40.13
C ASN A 591 -24.28 -14.93 41.40
N MET A 592 -23.34 -14.43 42.21
CA MET A 592 -22.99 -14.98 43.54
C MET A 592 -24.03 -14.66 44.63
N GLY A 593 -24.97 -13.75 44.37
CA GLY A 593 -25.93 -13.25 45.36
C GLY A 593 -25.39 -12.14 46.27
N GLU A 594 -24.18 -11.63 46.02
CA GLU A 594 -23.56 -10.51 46.74
C GLU A 594 -24.11 -9.16 46.22
N TYR A 595 -25.42 -8.95 46.37
CA TYR A 595 -26.13 -7.86 45.70
C TYR A 595 -25.65 -6.45 46.09
N SER A 596 -25.16 -6.24 47.31
CA SER A 596 -24.60 -4.94 47.73
C SER A 596 -23.35 -4.55 46.94
N ARG A 597 -22.45 -5.52 46.70
CA ARG A 597 -21.24 -5.32 45.89
C ARG A 597 -21.56 -5.23 44.41
N ALA A 598 -22.57 -5.97 43.95
CA ALA A 598 -23.09 -5.87 42.59
C ALA A 598 -23.62 -4.45 42.30
N LEU A 599 -24.46 -3.91 43.19
CA LEU A 599 -24.97 -2.54 43.08
C LEU A 599 -23.83 -1.52 43.07
N SER A 600 -22.90 -1.59 44.04
CA SER A 600 -21.76 -0.67 44.10
C SER A 600 -20.93 -0.68 42.81
N SER A 601 -20.75 -1.85 42.19
CA SER A 601 -19.98 -1.98 40.95
C SER A 601 -20.77 -1.42 39.75
N HIS A 602 -22.05 -1.73 39.63
CA HIS A 602 -22.89 -1.21 38.55
C HIS A 602 -23.13 0.31 38.66
N GLU A 603 -23.23 0.86 39.88
CA GLU A 603 -23.33 2.30 40.12
C GLU A 603 -22.06 3.04 39.67
N LYS A 604 -20.87 2.48 39.97
CA LYS A 604 -19.60 3.02 39.44
C LYS A 604 -19.54 2.98 37.90
N ALA A 605 -20.02 1.90 37.29
CA ALA A 605 -20.10 1.79 35.83
C ALA A 605 -21.01 2.87 35.24
N LEU A 606 -22.18 3.07 35.85
CA LEU A 606 -23.15 4.09 35.46
C LEU A 606 -22.57 5.51 35.61
N GLU A 607 -21.91 5.81 36.73
CA GLU A 607 -21.29 7.12 36.98
C GLU A 607 -20.25 7.47 35.90
N ILE A 608 -19.41 6.50 35.53
CA ILE A 608 -18.42 6.67 34.47
C ILE A 608 -19.12 7.00 33.14
N GLN A 609 -20.12 6.20 32.74
CA GLN A 609 -20.82 6.37 31.46
C GLN A 609 -21.58 7.70 31.38
N GLN A 610 -22.22 8.12 32.47
CA GLN A 610 -22.94 9.39 32.55
C GLN A 610 -22.02 10.59 32.34
N LYS A 611 -20.78 10.52 32.86
CA LYS A 611 -19.76 11.57 32.68
C LYS A 611 -19.19 11.60 31.26
N THR A 612 -19.13 10.47 30.56
CA THR A 612 -18.64 10.41 29.18
C THR A 612 -19.67 10.94 28.18
N LEU A 613 -20.91 10.44 28.24
CA LEU A 613 -22.02 10.88 27.39
C LEU A 613 -23.35 10.68 28.14
N PRO A 614 -24.02 11.75 28.57
CA PRO A 614 -25.34 11.64 29.20
C PRO A 614 -26.34 10.97 28.24
N SER A 615 -27.09 9.99 28.73
CA SER A 615 -28.20 9.34 28.00
C SER A 615 -27.81 8.52 26.76
N ASN A 616 -26.66 7.84 26.78
CA ASN A 616 -26.30 6.83 25.78
C ASN A 616 -26.84 5.42 26.13
N LEU A 617 -26.93 4.53 25.13
CA LEU A 617 -27.31 3.12 25.26
C LEU A 617 -26.51 2.35 26.33
N ASP A 618 -25.26 2.71 26.56
CA ASP A 618 -24.44 2.12 27.63
C ASP A 618 -25.02 2.44 29.02
N CYS A 619 -25.52 3.67 29.24
CA CYS A 619 -26.22 4.02 30.47
C CYS A 619 -27.50 3.21 30.63
N ALA A 620 -28.24 2.98 29.52
CA ALA A 620 -29.43 2.14 29.55
C ALA A 620 -29.10 0.69 29.94
N GLN A 621 -27.96 0.17 29.51
CA GLN A 621 -27.49 -1.16 29.91
C GLN A 621 -27.16 -1.21 31.41
N SER A 622 -26.45 -0.21 31.93
CA SER A 622 -26.16 -0.13 33.37
C SER A 622 -27.43 -0.01 34.22
N TYR A 623 -28.42 0.78 33.79
CA TYR A 623 -29.72 0.82 34.44
C TYR A 623 -30.45 -0.53 34.41
N ASN A 624 -30.42 -1.26 33.29
CA ASN A 624 -30.98 -2.62 33.24
C ASN A 624 -30.27 -3.58 34.21
N ASN A 625 -28.94 -3.49 34.33
CA ASN A 625 -28.16 -4.33 35.24
C ASN A 625 -28.51 -4.02 36.70
N ILE A 626 -28.62 -2.74 37.08
CA ILE A 626 -29.05 -2.32 38.42
C ILE A 626 -30.49 -2.79 38.70
N GLY A 627 -31.40 -2.62 37.75
CA GLY A 627 -32.78 -3.11 37.84
C GLY A 627 -32.85 -4.63 38.02
N TRP A 628 -31.97 -5.37 37.34
CA TRP A 628 -31.84 -6.82 37.50
C TRP A 628 -31.38 -7.21 38.91
N VAL A 629 -30.41 -6.49 39.49
CA VAL A 629 -29.99 -6.74 40.88
C VAL A 629 -31.15 -6.50 41.86
N TYR A 630 -31.84 -5.36 41.75
CA TYR A 630 -33.00 -5.07 42.62
C TYR A 630 -34.14 -6.07 42.45
N ARG A 631 -34.40 -6.54 41.22
CA ARG A 631 -35.37 -7.60 40.95
C ARG A 631 -35.01 -8.90 41.68
N ASN A 632 -33.73 -9.28 41.69
CA ASN A 632 -33.26 -10.47 42.41
C ASN A 632 -33.29 -10.30 43.94
N MET A 633 -33.11 -9.06 44.43
CA MET A 633 -33.35 -8.69 45.83
C MET A 633 -34.85 -8.64 46.20
N LYS A 634 -35.76 -8.81 45.24
CA LYS A 634 -37.22 -8.66 45.37
C LYS A 634 -37.69 -7.24 45.72
N ASP A 635 -36.85 -6.22 45.54
CA ASP A 635 -37.26 -4.82 45.58
C ASP A 635 -37.80 -4.42 44.20
N TYR A 636 -39.02 -4.86 43.91
CA TYR A 636 -39.67 -4.64 42.61
C TYR A 636 -39.93 -3.16 42.32
N SER A 637 -40.08 -2.34 43.37
CA SER A 637 -40.32 -0.89 43.24
C SER A 637 -39.10 -0.18 42.65
N LYS A 638 -37.91 -0.42 43.21
CA LYS A 638 -36.66 0.13 42.67
C LYS A 638 -36.32 -0.49 41.33
N ALA A 639 -36.51 -1.81 41.19
CA ALA A 639 -36.28 -2.49 39.92
C ALA A 639 -37.07 -1.84 38.78
N LEU A 640 -38.37 -1.60 38.99
CA LEU A 640 -39.24 -0.94 38.01
C LEU A 640 -38.69 0.44 37.61
N SER A 641 -38.34 1.27 38.60
CA SER A 641 -37.82 2.62 38.33
C SER A 641 -36.56 2.63 37.45
N TYR A 642 -35.67 1.65 37.63
CA TYR A 642 -34.45 1.52 36.84
C TYR A 642 -34.71 0.97 35.44
N TYR A 643 -35.62 0.00 35.30
CA TYR A 643 -36.02 -0.49 33.98
C TYR A 643 -36.75 0.57 33.15
N GLU A 644 -37.57 1.42 33.78
CA GLU A 644 -38.23 2.54 33.09
C GLU A 644 -37.23 3.57 32.56
N ARG A 645 -36.20 3.92 33.35
CA ARG A 645 -35.09 4.77 32.88
C ARG A 645 -34.32 4.15 31.72
N ALA A 646 -34.07 2.84 31.77
CA ALA A 646 -33.42 2.13 30.68
C ALA A 646 -34.28 2.12 29.41
N LEU A 647 -35.60 1.96 29.55
CA LEU A 647 -36.54 1.97 28.44
C LEU A 647 -36.61 3.33 27.76
N ASP A 648 -36.70 4.42 28.53
CA ASP A 648 -36.76 5.80 28.01
C ASP A 648 -35.54 6.12 27.13
N ILE A 649 -34.33 5.79 27.59
CA ILE A 649 -33.11 5.98 26.77
C ILE A 649 -33.16 5.12 25.51
N LYS A 650 -33.51 3.83 25.62
CA LYS A 650 -33.59 2.94 24.45
C LYS A 650 -34.62 3.42 23.42
N GLN A 651 -35.75 3.95 23.83
CA GLN A 651 -36.78 4.48 22.93
C GLN A 651 -36.34 5.74 22.20
N ARG A 652 -35.51 6.58 22.82
CA ARG A 652 -34.95 7.77 22.18
C ARG A 652 -33.81 7.45 21.22
N SER A 653 -33.06 6.39 21.50
CA SER A 653 -31.82 6.04 20.77
C SER A 653 -31.97 4.95 19.70
N LEU A 654 -33.06 4.17 19.70
CA LEU A 654 -33.24 3.02 18.81
C LEU A 654 -34.57 3.09 18.04
N PRO A 655 -34.66 2.43 16.88
CA PRO A 655 -35.92 2.29 16.15
C PRO A 655 -37.01 1.67 17.04
N PRO A 656 -38.31 2.04 16.89
CA PRO A 656 -39.39 1.59 17.77
C PRO A 656 -39.55 0.07 17.89
N ASN A 657 -39.17 -0.67 16.85
CA ASN A 657 -39.28 -2.12 16.77
C ASN A 657 -37.98 -2.86 17.18
N HIS A 658 -37.00 -2.16 17.75
CA HIS A 658 -35.74 -2.78 18.14
C HIS A 658 -35.97 -3.84 19.26
N PRO A 659 -35.42 -5.07 19.13
CA PRO A 659 -35.67 -6.17 20.09
C PRO A 659 -35.40 -5.78 21.56
N SER A 660 -34.34 -5.01 21.80
CA SER A 660 -33.97 -4.59 23.14
C SER A 660 -34.99 -3.67 23.84
N ILE A 661 -35.88 -3.00 23.09
CA ILE A 661 -37.00 -2.22 23.66
C ILE A 661 -38.08 -3.20 24.11
N LYS A 662 -38.38 -4.21 23.29
CA LYS A 662 -39.36 -5.26 23.60
C LYS A 662 -38.96 -6.02 24.87
N ASP A 663 -37.70 -6.43 24.98
CA ASP A 663 -37.20 -7.19 26.13
C ASP A 663 -37.38 -6.43 27.47
N VAL A 664 -37.10 -5.12 27.47
CA VAL A 664 -37.25 -4.28 28.67
C VAL A 664 -38.74 -4.05 28.97
N LYS A 665 -39.59 -3.84 27.97
CA LYS A 665 -41.05 -3.74 28.17
C LYS A 665 -41.63 -5.01 28.78
N GLU A 666 -41.27 -6.17 28.25
CA GLU A 666 -41.71 -7.46 28.80
C GLU A 666 -41.24 -7.63 30.26
N THR A 667 -40.00 -7.24 30.56
CA THR A 667 -39.47 -7.28 31.92
C THR A 667 -40.24 -6.35 32.87
N ILE A 668 -40.56 -5.13 32.42
CA ILE A 668 -41.39 -4.17 33.18
C ILE A 668 -42.76 -4.75 33.48
N GLU A 669 -43.44 -5.35 32.49
CA GLU A 669 -44.75 -5.97 32.68
C GLU A 669 -44.71 -7.16 33.64
N ILE A 670 -43.64 -7.96 33.60
CA ILE A 670 -43.42 -9.05 34.58
C ILE A 670 -43.26 -8.48 36.00
N ILE A 671 -42.55 -7.37 36.16
CA ILE A 671 -42.31 -6.73 37.47
C ILE A 671 -43.58 -6.09 38.00
N LYS A 672 -44.36 -5.41 37.15
CA LYS A 672 -45.67 -4.83 37.53
C LYS A 672 -46.66 -5.88 38.04
N LYS A 673 -46.62 -7.11 37.51
CA LYS A 673 -47.45 -8.22 38.01
C LYS A 673 -47.04 -8.73 39.40
N LYS A 674 -45.85 -8.38 39.88
CA LYS A 674 -45.30 -8.80 41.18
C LYS A 674 -45.36 -7.69 42.24
N LEU A 675 -45.64 -6.46 41.83
CA LEU A 675 -46.03 -5.34 42.69
C LEU A 675 -47.51 -5.46 42.99
#